data_AF-A0A2P8VS91-F1
#
_entry.id   AF-A0A2P8VS91-F1
#
_cell.length_a   1.000
_cell.length_b   1.000
_cell.length_c   1.000
_cell.angle_alpha   90.00
_cell.angle_beta   90.00
_cell.angle_gamma   90.00
#
_symmetry.space_group_name_H-M   'P 1'
#
loop_
_entity.id
_entity.type
_entity.pdbx_description
1 polymer ?
#
loop_
_entity_poly.entity_id
_entity_poly.type
_entity_poly.pdbx_seq_one_letter_code
_entity_poly.pdbx_strand_id
1 'polypeptide(L)'
;MNDLTFDTLGRVLTGILTLDPEAFLALRQFPADTVDTLALAVVFVAGLSQAVAQSIILFVNRVKPLRFALSLVLAALLFVAGYLFWALSIWLASRWFLDPPISWQAVSDSLAFSYLPLIFSFFGAMPYLGVPVLRLLQVWNLLAVVVGFAVLANLTAIQAVNHVALGWVVLLVLQQTVGQPVVNLGRWLTNRIAGVKLVVNRDRLKALIASHALGVEPTEAVDHNRPPEAIAPPTIPGSAEAIAAQPLSPGTLEELTQRRSRRLNLLWIYLGLALLALLVALSLEPLRSVFTPWQGQSRTARWLADLLWIGAIALVVGAILAPLEALGWWAGWYGDGVSTLSPQPVDEPDKNPTYPRRFIVYLDGINQATADYQPTVARYLDELSHHLPANISLVKGLIPYSVLNRSLTQDRPLAFFWRGIESLTKHLGPWVGLVINLRNILIVAVSADQRFGPIYNQGVAQRVYESLVQAGYPAAGGIPLTLIGYSGGGQIALGILPFLKQALGAPIEVISLAGVISGNGRATEAEQIYHLVGTKDPVERLGPVMFPRRWKAVPLSYWNRAKRKGKITFVNLGPVGHQTPGGVLDDQALLPDGRSHLQQTLDLTLNILVGDLRQHLDIQKIQVVKLGNYYHFQSAAFNHPSYYPVQQALPAPWYRPVAAWVGRLVLPEPEQRPHLDDVWLELLHTPPAYRAWLGQRVPLRWQGETDLKKRLQAVTRDIHFSAEAEESHRQGLILPTRLNHWRLVTPLESLAGAHPIDDILVKLPEPVVVNRGLLPHPPT
;
A
#
# COMPACT_ATOMS: atom_id res chain seq x y z
N MET A 1 -3.15 60.66 4.61
CA MET A 1 -2.30 59.52 5.02
C MET A 1 -3.23 58.53 5.69
N ASN A 2 -3.75 57.56 4.95
CA ASN A 2 -4.61 56.53 5.54
C ASN A 2 -3.69 55.49 6.18
N ASP A 3 -3.90 55.25 7.46
CA ASP A 3 -3.13 54.25 8.22
C ASP A 3 -3.14 52.90 7.50
N LEU A 4 -1.96 52.27 7.47
CA LEU A 4 -1.74 50.87 7.14
C LEU A 4 -2.51 49.99 8.14
N THR A 5 -3.82 49.84 7.94
CA THR A 5 -4.58 48.84 8.67
C THR A 5 -4.28 47.47 8.06
N PHE A 6 -4.11 46.46 8.90
CA PHE A 6 -3.98 45.05 8.48
C PHE A 6 -5.08 44.65 7.47
N ASP A 7 -6.27 45.25 7.61
CA ASP A 7 -7.42 45.04 6.71
C ASP A 7 -7.20 45.54 5.28
N THR A 8 -6.37 46.57 5.09
CA THR A 8 -6.09 47.13 3.76
C THR A 8 -5.05 46.28 3.03
N LEU A 9 -3.99 45.86 3.74
CA LEU A 9 -3.00 44.93 3.20
C LEU A 9 -3.62 43.55 2.89
N GLY A 10 -4.45 43.02 3.79
CA GLY A 10 -5.15 41.75 3.59
C GLY A 10 -6.05 41.75 2.36
N ARG A 11 -6.77 42.86 2.09
CA ARG A 11 -7.59 43.01 0.87
C ARG A 11 -6.74 43.02 -0.40
N VAL A 12 -5.62 43.73 -0.41
CA VAL A 12 -4.70 43.77 -1.57
C VAL A 12 -4.11 42.39 -1.86
N LEU A 13 -3.61 41.70 -0.84
CA LEU A 13 -3.09 40.33 -0.99
C LEU A 13 -4.17 39.36 -1.46
N THR A 14 -5.39 39.47 -0.93
CA THR A 14 -6.53 38.65 -1.37
C THR A 14 -6.89 38.92 -2.82
N GLY A 15 -6.91 40.19 -3.24
CA GLY A 15 -7.16 40.58 -4.63
C GLY A 15 -6.12 40.02 -5.59
N ILE A 16 -4.84 40.02 -5.19
CA ILE A 16 -3.75 39.39 -5.96
C ILE A 16 -3.96 37.87 -6.08
N LEU A 17 -4.37 37.19 -5.00
CA LEU A 17 -4.71 35.76 -5.04
C LEU A 17 -5.87 35.46 -6.01
N THR A 18 -6.84 36.36 -6.13
CA THR A 18 -7.96 36.24 -7.07
C THR A 18 -7.65 36.75 -8.47
N LEU A 19 -6.40 37.14 -8.75
CA LEU A 19 -5.94 37.68 -10.03
C LEU A 19 -6.64 39.01 -10.43
N ASP A 20 -7.05 39.80 -9.44
CA ASP A 20 -7.67 41.12 -9.66
C ASP A 20 -6.60 42.16 -10.07
N PRO A 21 -6.68 42.75 -11.28
CA PRO A 21 -5.74 43.78 -11.75
C PRO A 21 -5.63 44.98 -10.80
N GLU A 22 -6.74 45.42 -10.20
CA GLU A 22 -6.74 46.60 -9.34
C GLU A 22 -5.94 46.37 -8.06
N ALA A 23 -5.91 45.14 -7.57
CA ALA A 23 -5.12 44.76 -6.40
C ALA A 23 -3.61 44.85 -6.67
N PHE A 24 -3.15 44.52 -7.87
CA PHE A 24 -1.75 44.73 -8.25
C PHE A 24 -1.42 46.23 -8.30
N LEU A 25 -2.30 47.08 -8.84
CA LEU A 25 -2.09 48.52 -8.87
C LEU A 25 -2.09 49.14 -7.47
N ALA A 26 -2.91 48.62 -6.55
CA ALA A 26 -2.96 49.07 -5.16
C ALA A 26 -1.63 48.90 -4.42
N LEU A 27 -0.72 48.02 -4.88
CA LEU A 27 0.63 47.91 -4.32
C LEU A 27 1.42 49.23 -4.42
N ARG A 28 1.18 50.04 -5.46
CA ARG A 28 1.84 51.34 -5.65
C ARG A 28 1.41 52.41 -4.63
N GLN A 29 0.33 52.16 -3.89
CA GLN A 29 -0.17 53.08 -2.86
C GLN A 29 0.60 52.94 -1.53
N PHE A 30 1.39 51.88 -1.37
CA PHE A 30 2.20 51.64 -0.18
C PHE A 30 3.63 52.21 -0.33
N PRO A 31 4.31 52.53 0.78
CA PRO A 31 5.72 52.89 0.77
C PRO A 31 6.59 51.80 0.13
N ALA A 32 7.53 52.19 -0.74
CA ALA A 32 8.33 51.25 -1.52
C ALA A 32 9.16 50.28 -0.65
N ASP A 33 9.70 50.76 0.46
CA ASP A 33 10.43 49.95 1.45
C ASP A 33 9.56 48.86 2.09
N THR A 34 8.28 49.17 2.32
CA THR A 34 7.30 48.22 2.84
C THR A 34 6.95 47.16 1.79
N VAL A 35 6.78 47.57 0.53
CA VAL A 35 6.49 46.67 -0.60
C VAL A 35 7.66 45.73 -0.86
N ASP A 36 8.90 46.23 -0.88
CA ASP A 36 10.11 45.43 -1.06
C ASP A 36 10.28 44.38 0.05
N THR A 37 10.04 44.79 1.30
CA THR A 37 10.09 43.89 2.46
C THR A 37 9.01 42.81 2.35
N LEU A 38 7.79 43.20 1.96
CA LEU A 38 6.68 42.28 1.76
C LEU A 38 6.94 41.31 0.59
N ALA A 39 7.50 41.79 -0.51
CA ALA A 39 7.87 40.98 -1.67
C ALA A 39 8.86 39.88 -1.27
N LEU A 40 9.92 40.23 -0.53
CA LEU A 40 10.88 39.25 -0.01
C LEU A 40 10.24 38.28 0.99
N ALA A 41 9.36 38.76 1.86
CA ALA A 41 8.63 37.92 2.81
C ALA A 41 7.73 36.90 2.09
N VAL A 42 6.98 37.32 1.07
CA VAL A 42 6.12 36.44 0.25
C VAL A 42 6.94 35.36 -0.43
N VAL A 43 8.05 35.73 -1.07
CA VAL A 43 8.95 34.77 -1.75
C VAL A 43 9.57 33.80 -0.75
N PHE A 44 10.00 34.29 0.42
CA PHE A 44 10.58 33.43 1.46
C PHE A 44 9.56 32.45 2.03
N VAL A 45 8.34 32.91 2.35
CA VAL A 45 7.27 32.06 2.88
C VAL A 45 6.82 31.05 1.83
N ALA A 46 6.70 31.45 0.56
CA ALA A 46 6.42 30.53 -0.55
C ALA A 46 7.52 29.46 -0.68
N GLY A 47 8.80 29.86 -0.60
CA GLY A 47 9.94 28.94 -0.63
C GLY A 47 9.95 27.97 0.55
N LEU A 48 9.66 28.44 1.77
CA LEU A 48 9.55 27.60 2.97
C LEU A 48 8.38 26.62 2.85
N SER A 49 7.23 27.10 2.38
CA SER A 49 6.03 26.29 2.15
C SER A 49 6.29 25.17 1.13
N GLN A 50 7.00 25.50 0.04
CA GLN A 50 7.41 24.52 -0.96
C GLN A 50 8.45 23.53 -0.41
N ALA A 51 9.38 23.99 0.44
CA ALA A 51 10.34 23.11 1.12
C ALA A 51 9.62 22.11 2.05
N VAL A 52 8.58 22.54 2.78
CA VAL A 52 7.74 21.65 3.59
C VAL A 52 7.03 20.62 2.71
N ALA A 53 6.48 21.03 1.57
CA ALA A 53 5.81 20.14 0.62
C ALA A 53 6.73 19.03 0.09
N GLN A 54 8.02 19.32 -0.05
CA GLN A 54 9.05 18.41 -0.57
C GLN A 54 9.90 17.75 0.54
N SER A 55 9.55 17.98 1.81
CA SER A 55 10.32 17.53 2.97
C SER A 55 10.52 16.02 3.05
N ILE A 56 9.70 15.23 2.36
CA ILE A 56 9.88 13.77 2.22
C ILE A 56 11.30 13.40 1.76
N ILE A 57 11.95 14.21 0.92
CA ILE A 57 13.32 13.95 0.46
C ILE A 57 14.28 13.90 1.65
N LEU A 58 14.13 14.82 2.62
CA LEU A 58 14.96 14.85 3.82
C LEU A 58 14.71 13.63 4.73
N PHE A 59 13.45 13.20 4.84
CA PHE A 59 13.10 11.99 5.57
C PHE A 59 13.71 10.74 4.95
N VAL A 60 13.56 10.57 3.63
CA VAL A 60 14.08 9.38 2.93
C VAL A 60 15.60 9.27 3.11
N ASN A 61 16.30 10.41 3.10
CA ASN A 61 17.74 10.50 3.33
C ASN A 61 18.14 10.47 4.82
N ARG A 62 17.22 10.15 5.74
CA ARG A 62 17.45 10.03 7.19
C ARG A 62 18.11 11.27 7.83
N VAL A 63 17.70 12.47 7.41
CA VAL A 63 18.20 13.72 7.98
C VAL A 63 17.73 13.86 9.43
N LYS A 64 18.65 14.20 10.35
CA LYS A 64 18.34 14.39 11.78
C LYS A 64 17.43 15.61 12.01
N PRO A 65 16.58 15.63 13.06
CA PRO A 65 15.56 16.69 13.26
C PRO A 65 16.08 18.14 13.24
N LEU A 66 17.20 18.44 13.92
CA LEU A 66 17.78 19.80 13.90
C LEU A 66 18.25 20.20 12.50
N ARG A 67 18.93 19.28 11.80
CA ARG A 67 19.39 19.49 10.42
C ARG A 67 18.24 19.59 9.43
N PHE A 68 17.13 18.92 9.71
CA PHE A 68 15.91 19.00 8.93
C PHE A 68 15.36 20.44 8.95
N ALA A 69 15.20 21.04 10.14
CA ALA A 69 14.73 22.43 10.25
C ALA A 69 15.68 23.42 9.55
N LEU A 70 16.99 23.28 9.75
CA LEU A 70 17.99 24.11 9.05
C LEU A 70 17.95 23.93 7.53
N SER A 71 17.68 22.71 7.05
CA SER A 71 17.55 22.43 5.62
C SER A 71 16.31 23.08 5.01
N LEU A 72 15.20 23.17 5.74
CA LEU A 72 14.00 23.89 5.29
C LEU A 72 14.26 25.40 5.15
N VAL A 73 14.92 26.00 6.15
CA VAL A 73 15.29 27.43 6.10
C VAL A 73 16.27 27.70 4.95
N LEU A 74 17.28 26.85 4.78
CA LEU A 74 18.20 26.97 3.64
C LEU A 74 17.46 26.86 2.31
N ALA A 75 16.54 25.91 2.17
CA ALA A 75 15.76 25.74 0.95
C ALA A 75 14.93 27.01 0.64
N ALA A 76 14.34 27.65 1.65
CA ALA A 76 13.65 28.93 1.49
C ALA A 76 14.60 30.06 1.05
N LEU A 77 15.81 30.14 1.63
CA LEU A 77 16.82 31.12 1.22
C LEU A 77 17.31 30.91 -0.22
N LEU A 78 17.56 29.64 -0.60
CA LEU A 78 17.92 29.29 -1.98
C LEU A 78 16.77 29.60 -2.97
N PHE A 79 15.53 29.47 -2.53
CA PHE A 79 14.36 29.86 -3.32
C PHE A 79 14.32 31.38 -3.56
N VAL A 80 14.58 32.19 -2.52
CA VAL A 80 14.71 33.66 -2.66
C VAL A 80 15.83 34.02 -3.63
N ALA A 81 16.99 33.37 -3.53
CA ALA A 81 18.09 33.58 -4.48
C ALA A 81 17.66 33.22 -5.91
N GLY A 82 16.96 32.11 -6.10
CA GLY A 82 16.40 31.71 -7.40
C GLY A 82 15.42 32.73 -7.98
N TYR A 83 14.54 33.30 -7.15
CA TYR A 83 13.67 34.41 -7.52
C TYR A 83 14.47 35.62 -8.01
N LEU A 84 15.49 36.05 -7.25
CA LEU A 84 16.32 37.21 -7.63
C LEU A 84 17.02 36.97 -8.97
N PHE A 85 17.53 35.76 -9.22
CA PHE A 85 18.12 35.41 -10.52
C PHE A 85 17.08 35.43 -11.65
N TRP A 86 15.86 34.98 -11.40
CA TRP A 86 14.82 35.00 -12.42
C TRP A 86 14.32 36.42 -12.71
N ALA A 87 14.10 37.24 -11.68
CA ALA A 87 13.79 38.67 -11.82
C ALA A 87 14.88 39.39 -12.62
N LEU A 88 16.16 39.17 -12.27
CA LEU A 88 17.29 39.73 -13.00
C LEU A 88 17.31 39.28 -14.46
N SER A 89 17.03 38.00 -14.71
CA SER A 89 16.99 37.46 -16.08
C SER A 89 15.87 38.08 -16.91
N ILE A 90 14.67 38.25 -16.35
CA ILE A 90 13.55 38.92 -17.03
C ILE A 90 13.87 40.38 -17.29
N TRP A 91 14.44 41.10 -16.31
CA TRP A 91 14.80 42.51 -16.46
C TRP A 91 15.86 42.72 -17.55
N LEU A 92 16.92 41.91 -17.55
CA LEU A 92 17.96 41.95 -18.58
C LEU A 92 17.42 41.57 -19.96
N ALA A 93 16.59 40.52 -20.03
CA ALA A 93 15.97 40.08 -21.26
C ALA A 93 15.06 41.17 -21.86
N SER A 94 14.21 41.77 -21.02
CA SER A 94 13.34 42.87 -21.39
C SER A 94 14.15 44.05 -21.92
N ARG A 95 15.17 44.49 -21.19
CA ARG A 95 15.96 45.67 -21.53
C ARG A 95 16.71 45.57 -22.86
N TRP A 96 17.12 44.37 -23.27
CA TRP A 96 17.98 44.18 -24.43
C TRP A 96 17.30 43.58 -25.65
N PHE A 97 16.16 42.91 -25.48
CA PHE A 97 15.57 42.12 -26.57
C PHE A 97 14.09 42.41 -26.82
N LEU A 98 13.41 43.17 -25.98
CA LEU A 98 11.96 43.39 -26.09
C LEU A 98 11.61 44.87 -25.90
N ASP A 99 10.61 45.32 -26.66
CA ASP A 99 10.00 46.65 -26.52
C ASP A 99 8.53 46.53 -26.09
N PRO A 100 8.07 47.32 -25.10
CA PRO A 100 8.85 48.29 -24.31
C PRO A 100 9.66 47.63 -23.17
N PRO A 101 10.78 48.23 -22.73
CA PRO A 101 11.56 47.74 -21.60
C PRO A 101 10.82 47.93 -20.27
N ILE A 102 10.91 46.94 -19.39
CA ILE A 102 10.25 46.93 -18.07
C ILE A 102 11.20 47.45 -16.99
N SER A 103 10.70 48.26 -16.05
CA SER A 103 11.46 48.73 -14.90
C SER A 103 11.78 47.60 -13.92
N TRP A 104 12.87 47.71 -13.16
CA TRP A 104 13.23 46.72 -12.14
C TRP A 104 12.11 46.49 -11.13
N GLN A 105 11.51 47.56 -10.60
CA GLN A 105 10.39 47.49 -9.66
C GLN A 105 9.18 46.75 -10.24
N ALA A 106 8.81 47.03 -11.50
CA ALA A 106 7.71 46.30 -12.13
C ALA A 106 8.04 44.80 -12.29
N VAL A 107 9.29 44.43 -12.58
CA VAL A 107 9.71 43.02 -12.65
C VAL A 107 9.71 42.37 -11.26
N SER A 108 10.31 43.01 -10.26
CA SER A 108 10.43 42.46 -8.89
C SER A 108 9.05 42.27 -8.26
N ASP A 109 8.19 43.29 -8.33
CA ASP A 109 6.89 43.26 -7.67
C ASP A 109 5.95 42.26 -8.37
N SER A 110 5.88 42.29 -9.70
CA SER A 110 5.07 41.33 -10.47
C SER A 110 5.46 39.90 -10.16
N LEU A 111 6.77 39.63 -10.12
CA LEU A 111 7.25 38.28 -9.90
C LEU A 111 7.12 37.85 -8.42
N ALA A 112 7.48 38.70 -7.47
CA ALA A 112 7.38 38.37 -6.04
C ALA A 112 5.93 38.07 -5.62
N PHE A 113 4.99 38.95 -5.97
CA PHE A 113 3.59 38.76 -5.60
C PHE A 113 2.90 37.66 -6.41
N SER A 114 3.42 37.28 -7.59
CA SER A 114 2.95 36.08 -8.28
C SER A 114 3.17 34.79 -7.49
N TYR A 115 4.10 34.77 -6.52
CA TYR A 115 4.36 33.62 -5.65
C TYR A 115 3.39 33.49 -4.48
N LEU A 116 2.48 34.45 -4.30
CA LEU A 116 1.48 34.41 -3.23
C LEU A 116 0.66 33.10 -3.19
N PRO A 117 0.22 32.51 -4.32
CA PRO A 117 -0.43 31.19 -4.32
C PRO A 117 0.47 30.07 -3.80
N LEU A 118 1.79 30.18 -3.97
CA LEU A 118 2.73 29.16 -3.50
C LEU A 118 2.96 29.20 -1.99
N ILE A 119 2.47 30.21 -1.26
CA ILE A 119 2.37 30.16 0.21
C ILE A 119 1.55 28.94 0.66
N PHE A 120 0.61 28.48 -0.16
CA PHE A 120 -0.21 27.29 0.08
C PHE A 120 0.48 25.97 -0.30
N SER A 121 1.74 26.00 -0.76
CA SER A 121 2.45 24.80 -1.19
C SER A 121 2.57 23.72 -0.11
N PHE A 122 2.52 24.08 1.18
CA PHE A 122 2.55 23.15 2.30
C PHE A 122 1.42 22.11 2.24
N PHE A 123 0.28 22.41 1.58
CA PHE A 123 -0.75 21.42 1.27
C PHE A 123 -0.23 20.25 0.44
N GLY A 124 0.87 20.46 -0.27
CA GLY A 124 1.61 19.41 -0.94
C GLY A 124 2.09 18.30 -0.01
N ALA A 125 2.28 18.56 1.29
CA ALA A 125 2.61 17.53 2.27
C ALA A 125 1.43 16.59 2.59
N MET A 126 0.19 16.96 2.25
CA MET A 126 -0.97 16.08 2.45
C MET A 126 -0.87 14.81 1.59
N PRO A 127 -1.23 13.64 2.14
CA PRO A 127 -1.27 12.40 1.39
C PRO A 127 -2.34 12.46 0.30
N TYR A 128 -1.99 11.90 -0.85
CA TYR A 128 -2.81 11.74 -2.05
C TYR A 128 -3.22 13.06 -2.75
N LEU A 129 -3.87 13.98 -2.04
CA LEU A 129 -4.33 15.28 -2.59
C LEU A 129 -3.20 16.30 -2.80
N GLY A 130 -2.07 16.15 -2.10
CA GLY A 130 -1.00 17.14 -2.14
C GLY A 130 -0.41 17.37 -3.53
N VAL A 131 -0.22 16.33 -4.34
CA VAL A 131 0.33 16.47 -5.71
C VAL A 131 -0.62 17.23 -6.64
N PRO A 132 -1.90 16.87 -6.77
CA PRO A 132 -2.88 17.67 -7.51
C PRO A 132 -2.94 19.14 -7.08
N VAL A 133 -2.97 19.40 -5.76
CA VAL A 133 -3.00 20.77 -5.23
C VAL A 133 -1.76 21.55 -5.64
N LEU A 134 -0.56 20.97 -5.51
CA LEU A 134 0.67 21.61 -5.96
C LEU A 134 0.65 21.95 -7.46
N ARG A 135 0.09 21.08 -8.30
CA ARG A 135 -0.05 21.36 -9.74
C ARG A 135 -1.00 22.51 -10.00
N LEU A 136 -2.12 22.57 -9.29
CA LEU A 136 -3.06 23.68 -9.39
C LEU A 136 -2.41 25.01 -8.95
N LEU A 137 -1.69 25.02 -7.82
CA LEU A 137 -0.98 26.21 -7.35
C LEU A 137 0.12 26.66 -8.32
N GLN A 138 0.81 25.72 -8.98
CA GLN A 138 1.80 26.04 -10.02
C GLN A 138 1.16 26.70 -11.25
N VAL A 139 0.02 26.19 -11.70
CA VAL A 139 -0.74 26.82 -12.81
C VAL A 139 -1.24 28.20 -12.39
N TRP A 140 -1.73 28.33 -11.15
CA TRP A 140 -2.21 29.61 -10.61
C TRP A 140 -1.08 30.65 -10.48
N ASN A 141 0.11 30.22 -10.04
CA ASN A 141 1.30 31.06 -10.01
C ASN A 141 1.67 31.56 -11.42
N LEU A 142 1.63 30.69 -12.44
CA LEU A 142 1.91 31.10 -13.82
C LEU A 142 0.90 32.16 -14.31
N LEU A 143 -0.38 32.01 -13.99
CA LEU A 143 -1.39 33.01 -14.30
C LEU A 143 -1.14 34.33 -13.56
N ALA A 144 -0.78 34.26 -12.28
CA ALA A 144 -0.44 35.44 -11.47
C ALA A 144 0.79 36.17 -12.02
N VAL A 145 1.79 35.45 -12.54
CA VAL A 145 2.93 36.05 -13.24
C VAL A 145 2.43 36.85 -14.45
N VAL A 146 1.62 36.26 -15.33
CA VAL A 146 1.15 36.94 -16.55
C VAL A 146 0.32 38.18 -16.22
N VAL A 147 -0.61 38.08 -15.26
CA VAL A 147 -1.47 39.20 -14.84
C VAL A 147 -0.64 40.30 -14.18
N GLY A 148 0.25 39.96 -13.25
CA GLY A 148 1.10 40.92 -12.56
C GLY A 148 1.94 41.73 -13.55
N PHE A 149 2.59 41.06 -14.51
CA PHE A 149 3.38 41.73 -15.54
C PHE A 149 2.52 42.56 -16.50
N ALA A 150 1.35 42.08 -16.93
CA ALA A 150 0.46 42.85 -17.80
C ALA A 150 0.05 44.18 -17.14
N VAL A 151 -0.25 44.15 -15.84
CA VAL A 151 -0.75 45.32 -15.10
C VAL A 151 0.39 46.25 -14.67
N LEU A 152 1.39 45.74 -13.96
CA LEU A 152 2.44 46.57 -13.36
C LEU A 152 3.46 47.09 -14.39
N ALA A 153 3.65 46.38 -15.50
CA ALA A 153 4.51 46.84 -16.60
C ALA A 153 3.73 47.51 -17.74
N ASN A 154 2.40 47.64 -17.63
CA ASN A 154 1.53 48.20 -18.67
C ASN A 154 1.70 47.50 -20.03
N LEU A 155 1.62 46.17 -20.02
CA LEU A 155 1.81 45.31 -21.17
C LEU A 155 0.51 44.58 -21.55
N THR A 156 0.37 44.22 -22.83
CA THR A 156 -0.63 43.23 -23.23
C THR A 156 -0.28 41.86 -22.66
N ALA A 157 -1.27 40.98 -22.47
CA ALA A 157 -1.03 39.63 -21.98
C ALA A 157 -0.01 38.85 -22.84
N ILE A 158 -0.04 39.03 -24.17
CA ILE A 158 0.91 38.40 -25.10
C ILE A 158 2.33 38.94 -24.87
N GLN A 159 2.48 40.26 -24.70
CA GLN A 159 3.77 40.85 -24.38
C GLN A 159 4.29 40.35 -23.02
N ALA A 160 3.44 40.27 -21.99
CA ALA A 160 3.82 39.73 -20.69
C ALA A 160 4.33 38.28 -20.80
N VAL A 161 3.62 37.42 -21.56
CA VAL A 161 4.05 36.05 -21.84
C VAL A 161 5.42 36.02 -22.53
N ASN A 162 5.64 36.85 -23.55
CA ASN A 162 6.91 36.92 -24.27
C ASN A 162 8.07 37.34 -23.36
N HIS A 163 7.87 38.33 -22.48
CA HIS A 163 8.88 38.78 -21.52
C HIS A 163 9.26 37.70 -20.52
N VAL A 164 8.26 37.00 -19.97
CA VAL A 164 8.47 35.93 -19.00
C VAL A 164 9.15 34.72 -19.67
N ALA A 165 8.71 34.35 -20.88
CA ALA A 165 9.27 33.24 -21.64
C ALA A 165 10.73 33.50 -22.03
N LEU A 166 11.04 34.70 -22.54
CA LEU A 166 12.40 35.06 -22.90
C LEU A 166 13.31 35.15 -21.67
N GLY A 167 12.83 35.75 -20.58
CA GLY A 167 13.55 35.79 -19.31
C GLY A 167 13.83 34.39 -18.74
N TRP A 168 12.90 33.45 -18.90
CA TRP A 168 13.11 32.04 -18.55
C TRP A 168 14.17 31.37 -19.44
N VAL A 169 14.17 31.64 -20.75
CA VAL A 169 15.24 31.15 -21.66
C VAL A 169 16.61 31.71 -21.27
N VAL A 170 16.70 33.01 -20.97
CA VAL A 170 17.94 33.64 -20.48
C VAL A 170 18.39 32.99 -19.18
N LEU A 171 17.48 32.75 -18.24
CA LEU A 171 17.78 32.05 -16.99
C LEU A 171 18.33 30.64 -17.24
N LEU A 172 17.75 29.87 -18.17
CA LEU A 172 18.23 28.53 -18.53
C LEU A 172 19.66 28.58 -19.10
N VAL A 173 19.94 29.52 -20.00
CA VAL A 173 21.29 29.70 -20.57
C VAL A 173 22.28 30.07 -19.47
N LEU A 174 21.92 30.99 -18.57
CA LEU A 174 22.76 31.36 -17.43
C LEU A 174 23.01 30.18 -16.50
N GLN A 175 21.99 29.39 -16.16
CA GLN A 175 22.13 28.19 -15.31
C GLN A 175 23.03 27.12 -15.93
N GLN A 176 23.02 26.96 -17.25
CA GLN A 176 23.84 25.97 -17.96
C GLN A 176 25.29 26.43 -18.19
N THR A 177 25.55 27.74 -18.21
CA THR A 177 26.87 28.31 -18.51
C THR A 177 27.58 28.78 -17.23
N VAL A 178 27.33 30.03 -16.81
CA VAL A 178 28.04 30.71 -15.72
C VAL A 178 27.44 30.39 -14.35
N GLY A 179 26.22 29.84 -14.31
CA GLY A 179 25.49 29.50 -13.08
C GLY A 179 25.85 28.15 -12.48
N GLN A 180 26.57 27.27 -13.19
CA GLN A 180 26.95 25.94 -12.69
C GLN A 180 27.73 25.98 -11.36
N PRO A 181 28.74 26.87 -11.16
CA PRO A 181 29.41 27.02 -9.86
C PRO A 181 28.44 27.37 -8.72
N VAL A 182 27.44 28.22 -8.98
CA VAL A 182 26.44 28.63 -7.99
C VAL A 182 25.51 27.46 -7.65
N VAL A 183 25.06 26.70 -8.65
CA VAL A 183 24.25 25.49 -8.45
C VAL A 183 25.04 24.43 -7.68
N ASN A 184 26.35 24.29 -7.95
CA ASN A 184 27.24 23.39 -7.23
C ASN A 184 27.43 23.81 -5.78
N LEU A 185 27.62 25.11 -5.53
CA LEU A 185 27.71 25.68 -4.19
C LEU A 185 26.40 25.45 -3.41
N GLY A 186 25.26 25.67 -4.05
CA GLY A 186 23.94 25.37 -3.48
C GLY A 186 23.83 23.91 -3.06
N ARG A 187 24.14 22.97 -3.98
CA ARG A 187 24.15 21.52 -3.67
C ARG A 187 25.12 21.14 -2.55
N TRP A 188 26.31 21.72 -2.55
CA TRP A 188 27.31 21.50 -1.51
C TRP A 188 26.78 21.96 -0.14
N LEU A 189 26.19 23.16 -0.08
CA LEU A 189 25.62 23.73 1.14
C LEU A 189 24.43 22.90 1.63
N THR A 190 23.53 22.48 0.73
CA THR A 190 22.40 21.62 1.10
C THR A 190 22.87 20.29 1.68
N ASN A 191 23.87 19.64 1.07
CA ASN A 191 24.45 18.39 1.59
C ASN A 191 25.16 18.61 2.94
N ARG A 192 25.83 19.75 3.12
CA ARG A 192 26.54 20.08 4.37
C ARG A 192 25.56 20.32 5.52
N ILE A 193 24.48 21.07 5.28
CA ILE A 193 23.45 21.36 6.29
C ILE A 193 22.61 20.12 6.60
N ALA A 194 22.18 19.37 5.59
CA ALA A 194 21.51 18.08 5.79
C ALA A 194 22.45 17.08 6.49
N GLY A 195 23.75 17.21 6.24
CA GLY A 195 24.81 16.39 6.81
C GLY A 195 24.87 14.98 6.28
N VAL A 196 24.25 14.75 5.12
CA VAL A 196 24.24 13.53 4.31
C VAL A 196 24.28 13.94 2.84
N LYS A 197 24.77 13.07 1.95
CA LYS A 197 24.66 13.29 0.50
C LYS A 197 23.22 13.03 0.07
N LEU A 198 22.47 14.09 -0.23
CA LEU A 198 21.06 13.98 -0.56
C LEU A 198 20.85 13.30 -1.92
N VAL A 199 20.15 12.18 -1.90
CA VAL A 199 19.59 11.54 -3.09
C VAL A 199 18.26 12.20 -3.41
N VAL A 200 18.23 12.95 -4.52
CA VAL A 200 17.03 13.69 -4.97
C VAL A 200 16.39 13.02 -6.19
N ASN A 201 17.14 12.21 -6.95
CA ASN A 201 16.63 11.53 -8.13
C ASN A 201 15.59 10.46 -7.75
N ARG A 202 14.42 10.50 -8.38
CA ARG A 202 13.27 9.64 -8.06
C ARG A 202 13.57 8.13 -8.13
N ASP A 203 14.34 7.68 -9.12
CA ASP A 203 14.60 6.26 -9.31
C ASP A 203 15.66 5.77 -8.33
N ARG A 204 16.68 6.58 -8.05
CA ARG A 204 17.62 6.31 -6.95
C ARG A 204 16.93 6.34 -5.59
N LEU A 205 15.93 7.21 -5.39
CA LEU A 205 15.13 7.27 -4.18
C LEU A 205 14.32 5.99 -3.97
N LYS A 206 13.67 5.49 -5.02
CA LYS A 206 12.96 4.19 -4.99
C LYS A 206 13.93 3.04 -4.71
N ALA A 207 15.11 3.05 -5.34
CA ALA A 207 16.13 2.04 -5.11
C ALA A 207 16.62 2.06 -3.66
N LEU A 208 16.83 3.24 -3.08
CA LEU A 208 17.23 3.41 -1.67
C LEU A 208 16.16 2.88 -0.70
N ILE A 209 14.88 3.10 -1.01
CA ILE A 209 13.78 2.53 -0.22
C ILE A 209 13.76 0.99 -0.33
N ALA A 210 13.89 0.47 -1.56
CA ALA A 210 13.88 -0.96 -1.83
C ALA A 210 15.10 -1.72 -1.27
N SER A 211 16.28 -1.11 -1.24
CA SER A 211 17.50 -1.73 -0.70
C SER A 211 17.47 -1.93 0.81
N HIS A 212 16.52 -1.30 1.50
CA HIS A 212 16.33 -1.43 2.94
C HIS A 212 15.21 -2.42 3.30
N ALA A 213 14.82 -3.30 2.36
CA ALA A 213 13.71 -4.23 2.52
C ALA A 213 13.93 -5.15 3.75
N LEU A 214 13.14 -4.89 4.80
CA LEU A 214 12.88 -5.78 5.93
C LEU A 214 14.07 -6.16 6.82
N GLY A 215 15.12 -5.32 6.88
CA GLY A 215 16.15 -5.42 7.91
C GLY A 215 17.24 -6.48 7.66
N VAL A 216 17.35 -7.02 6.45
CA VAL A 216 18.57 -7.72 6.03
C VAL A 216 19.56 -6.64 5.61
N GLU A 217 20.48 -6.27 6.51
CA GLU A 217 21.65 -5.51 6.08
C GLU A 217 22.34 -6.30 4.94
N PRO A 218 22.81 -5.62 3.87
CA PRO A 218 23.68 -6.30 2.92
C PRO A 218 24.83 -6.84 3.75
N THR A 219 24.98 -8.17 3.79
CA THR A 219 26.15 -8.80 4.35
C THR A 219 27.34 -8.16 3.64
N GLU A 220 28.06 -7.29 4.36
CA GLU A 220 29.37 -6.87 3.92
C GLU A 220 30.14 -8.15 3.61
N ALA A 221 30.64 -8.24 2.39
CA ALA A 221 31.41 -9.39 1.93
C ALA A 221 32.44 -9.72 3.00
N VAL A 222 32.33 -10.92 3.57
CA VAL A 222 33.27 -11.45 4.56
C VAL A 222 34.66 -11.36 3.95
N ASP A 223 35.47 -10.41 4.43
CA ASP A 223 36.88 -10.34 4.12
C ASP A 223 37.55 -11.55 4.78
N HIS A 224 37.87 -12.56 3.99
CA HIS A 224 38.46 -13.83 4.43
C HIS A 224 39.89 -13.70 4.99
N ASN A 225 40.41 -12.49 5.19
CA ASN A 225 41.81 -12.26 5.61
C ASN A 225 42.02 -11.77 7.04
N ARG A 226 41.00 -11.80 7.93
CA ARG A 226 41.23 -11.45 9.35
C ARG A 226 41.56 -12.69 10.21
N PRO A 227 42.71 -12.73 10.93
CA PRO A 227 43.05 -13.86 11.78
C PRO A 227 42.12 -13.96 13.01
N PRO A 228 41.84 -15.18 13.51
CA PRO A 228 40.93 -15.38 14.64
C PRO A 228 41.58 -14.97 15.97
N GLU A 229 40.89 -14.12 16.75
CA GLU A 229 41.26 -13.80 18.13
C GLU A 229 40.91 -14.96 19.08
N ALA A 230 41.84 -15.23 20.00
CA ALA A 230 41.79 -16.35 20.94
C ALA A 230 40.72 -16.18 22.02
N ILE A 231 39.94 -17.23 22.26
CA ILE A 231 38.91 -17.33 23.29
C ILE A 231 39.57 -17.68 24.64
N ALA A 232 39.39 -16.83 25.66
CA ALA A 232 39.76 -17.12 27.04
C ALA A 232 38.66 -17.96 27.76
N PRO A 233 39.01 -18.85 28.70
CA PRO A 233 38.06 -19.79 29.31
C PRO A 233 37.21 -19.18 30.44
N PRO A 234 36.06 -19.77 30.77
CA PRO A 234 35.09 -19.20 31.70
C PRO A 234 35.46 -19.46 33.18
N THR A 235 35.37 -18.43 34.01
CA THR A 235 35.49 -18.51 35.47
C THR A 235 34.13 -18.77 36.13
N ILE A 236 34.09 -19.74 37.05
CA ILE A 236 32.94 -20.08 37.90
C ILE A 236 32.95 -19.17 39.15
N PRO A 237 31.83 -18.56 39.58
CA PRO A 237 31.81 -17.81 40.83
C PRO A 237 31.48 -18.74 42.01
N GLY A 238 32.44 -18.86 42.94
CA GLY A 238 32.25 -19.37 44.29
C GLY A 238 31.89 -18.25 45.28
N SER A 239 31.08 -18.62 46.25
CA SER A 239 30.58 -17.85 47.40
C SER A 239 31.67 -17.24 48.29
N ALA A 240 31.51 -15.97 48.67
CA ALA A 240 31.98 -15.42 49.95
C ALA A 240 31.21 -14.13 50.30
N GLU A 241 30.57 -14.13 51.47
CA GLU A 241 30.02 -12.95 52.14
C GLU A 241 31.15 -12.03 52.62
N ALA A 242 31.03 -10.72 52.36
CA ALA A 242 31.78 -9.70 53.08
C ALA A 242 30.93 -8.42 53.19
N ILE A 243 30.70 -8.01 54.44
CA ILE A 243 29.99 -6.82 54.88
C ILE A 243 30.90 -5.59 54.70
N ALA A 244 30.51 -4.60 53.88
CA ALA A 244 30.82 -3.16 54.11
C ALA A 244 30.20 -2.24 53.03
N ALA A 245 29.50 -1.20 53.52
CA ALA A 245 29.20 0.12 52.93
C ALA A 245 28.44 0.20 51.58
N GLN A 246 27.19 0.66 51.64
CA GLN A 246 26.41 1.14 50.50
C GLN A 246 27.00 2.43 49.90
N PRO A 247 27.33 2.49 48.61
CA PRO A 247 27.41 3.74 47.87
C PRO A 247 26.04 4.09 47.28
N LEU A 248 25.65 5.37 47.36
CA LEU A 248 24.45 5.92 46.74
C LEU A 248 24.35 5.60 45.23
N SER A 249 23.17 5.16 44.79
CA SER A 249 22.87 4.69 43.45
C SER A 249 23.03 5.78 42.36
N PRO A 250 23.79 5.53 41.27
CA PRO A 250 23.93 6.46 40.12
C PRO A 250 22.64 6.74 39.32
N GLY A 251 21.56 5.98 39.55
CA GLY A 251 20.35 6.00 38.72
C GLY A 251 19.49 7.27 38.81
N THR A 252 19.61 8.08 39.88
CA THR A 252 18.74 9.24 40.06
C THR A 252 19.09 10.43 39.17
N LEU A 253 20.38 10.63 38.84
CA LEU A 253 20.80 11.74 37.96
C LEU A 253 20.50 11.45 36.48
N GLU A 254 20.67 10.19 36.06
CA GLU A 254 20.29 9.71 34.72
C GLU A 254 18.78 9.75 34.51
N GLU A 255 17.98 9.28 35.48
CA GLU A 255 16.52 9.36 35.38
C GLU A 255 16.00 10.81 35.36
N LEU A 256 16.61 11.72 36.13
CA LEU A 256 16.22 13.14 36.15
C LEU A 256 16.61 13.87 34.86
N THR A 257 17.79 13.58 34.31
CA THR A 257 18.22 14.15 33.01
C THR A 257 17.41 13.58 31.85
N GLN A 258 17.05 12.30 31.89
CA GLN A 258 16.18 11.65 30.91
C GLN A 258 14.72 12.17 30.99
N ARG A 259 14.20 12.42 32.21
CA ARG A 259 12.89 13.06 32.40
C ARG A 259 12.88 14.52 31.93
N ARG A 260 13.94 15.29 32.20
CA ARG A 260 14.06 16.70 31.79
C ARG A 260 14.17 16.83 30.27
N SER A 261 14.97 16.00 29.62
CA SER A 261 15.08 15.95 28.16
C SER A 261 13.76 15.51 27.49
N ARG A 262 13.05 14.52 28.06
CA ARG A 262 11.73 14.11 27.57
C ARG A 262 10.69 15.23 27.66
N ARG A 263 10.66 16.01 28.75
CA ARG A 263 9.78 17.18 28.90
C ARG A 263 10.10 18.30 27.91
N LEU A 264 11.38 18.62 27.72
CA LEU A 264 11.81 19.62 26.75
C LEU A 264 11.48 19.22 25.31
N ASN A 265 11.69 17.95 24.95
CA ASN A 265 11.33 17.43 23.63
C ASN A 265 9.82 17.50 23.38
N LEU A 266 9.00 17.15 24.37
CA LEU A 266 7.54 17.29 24.26
C LEU A 266 7.12 18.76 24.08
N LEU A 267 7.74 19.69 24.80
CA LEU A 267 7.44 21.12 24.69
C LEU A 267 7.76 21.65 23.28
N TRP A 268 8.90 21.28 22.70
CA TRP A 268 9.24 21.63 21.31
C TRP A 268 8.27 21.03 20.29
N ILE A 269 7.79 19.80 20.51
CA ILE A 269 6.80 19.16 19.65
C ILE A 269 5.47 19.92 19.70
N TYR A 270 4.98 20.29 20.89
CA TYR A 270 3.74 21.06 21.02
C TYR A 270 3.86 22.47 20.46
N LEU A 271 5.00 23.13 20.66
CA LEU A 271 5.27 24.43 20.06
C LEU A 271 5.26 24.34 18.53
N GLY A 272 5.91 23.32 17.96
CA GLY A 272 5.89 23.07 16.52
C GLY A 272 4.49 22.80 15.98
N LEU A 273 3.69 22.01 16.71
CA LEU A 273 2.29 21.73 16.35
C LEU A 273 1.43 23.00 16.39
N ALA A 274 1.58 23.81 17.44
CA ALA A 274 0.86 25.08 17.59
C ALA A 274 1.25 26.07 16.49
N LEU A 275 2.54 26.17 16.16
CA LEU A 275 3.04 26.99 15.05
C LEU A 275 2.50 26.51 13.71
N LEU A 276 2.46 25.20 13.46
CA LEU A 276 1.88 24.64 12.24
C LEU A 276 0.38 24.95 12.15
N ALA A 277 -0.37 24.73 13.23
CA ALA A 277 -1.81 25.02 13.27
C ALA A 277 -2.10 26.51 13.06
N LEU A 278 -1.31 27.39 13.68
CA LEU A 278 -1.39 28.83 13.49
C LEU A 278 -1.07 29.21 12.04
N LEU A 279 -0.02 28.65 11.45
CA LEU A 279 0.37 28.92 10.06
C LEU A 279 -0.75 28.49 9.11
N VAL A 280 -1.33 27.30 9.30
CA VAL A 280 -2.47 26.82 8.51
C VAL A 280 -3.68 27.73 8.69
N ALA A 281 -4.01 28.12 9.92
CA ALA A 281 -5.14 29.00 10.21
C ALA A 281 -5.00 30.36 9.53
N LEU A 282 -3.83 31.01 9.70
CA LEU A 282 -3.52 32.30 9.07
C LEU A 282 -3.52 32.21 7.54
N SER A 283 -2.98 31.11 6.99
CA SER A 283 -2.97 30.91 5.53
C SER A 283 -4.39 30.76 4.98
N LEU A 284 -5.24 30.01 5.68
CA LEU A 284 -6.61 29.76 5.24
C LEU A 284 -7.54 30.96 5.44
N GLU A 285 -7.26 31.87 6.36
CA GLU A 285 -8.16 32.97 6.73
C GLU A 285 -8.73 33.79 5.55
N PRO A 286 -7.96 34.12 4.49
CA PRO A 286 -8.50 34.79 3.29
C PRO A 286 -9.63 34.00 2.59
N LEU A 287 -9.65 32.68 2.74
CA LEU A 287 -10.68 31.81 2.17
C LEU A 287 -11.92 31.70 3.06
N ARG A 288 -11.85 32.09 4.34
CA ARG A 288 -12.96 31.97 5.29
C ARG A 288 -14.20 32.71 4.81
N SER A 289 -14.02 33.94 4.35
CA SER A 289 -15.10 34.79 3.85
C SER A 289 -15.81 34.20 2.62
N VAL A 290 -15.09 33.43 1.79
CA VAL A 290 -15.64 32.76 0.60
C VAL A 290 -16.48 31.56 0.99
N PHE A 291 -16.04 30.77 1.97
CA PHE A 291 -16.72 29.54 2.38
C PHE A 291 -17.84 29.74 3.40
N THR A 292 -17.82 30.84 4.16
CA THR A 292 -18.84 31.13 5.17
C THR A 292 -19.47 32.52 4.97
N PRO A 293 -20.09 32.81 3.81
CA PRO A 293 -20.73 34.11 3.57
C PRO A 293 -21.94 34.34 4.50
N TRP A 294 -22.54 33.26 5.02
CA TRP A 294 -23.64 33.30 5.99
C TRP A 294 -23.20 33.57 7.43
N GLN A 295 -21.90 33.72 7.71
CA GLN A 295 -21.38 33.96 9.05
C GLN A 295 -22.04 35.21 9.69
N GLY A 296 -22.42 36.23 8.91
CA GLY A 296 -23.06 37.44 9.44
C GLY A 296 -24.55 37.30 9.84
N GLN A 297 -25.25 36.22 9.49
CA GLN A 297 -26.71 36.19 9.55
C GLN A 297 -27.30 35.98 10.96
N SER A 298 -26.62 35.24 11.84
CA SER A 298 -27.07 35.02 13.22
C SER A 298 -25.92 34.63 14.15
N ARG A 299 -26.15 34.67 15.47
CA ARG A 299 -25.15 34.19 16.45
C ARG A 299 -24.87 32.70 16.23
N THR A 300 -25.90 31.87 16.05
CA THR A 300 -25.73 30.42 15.82
C THR A 300 -25.00 30.11 14.52
N ALA A 301 -25.26 30.87 13.45
CA ALA A 301 -24.55 30.73 12.17
C ALA A 301 -23.05 31.06 12.31
N ARG A 302 -22.68 32.06 13.13
CA ARG A 302 -21.28 32.33 13.47
C ARG A 302 -20.62 31.17 14.18
N TRP A 303 -21.23 30.68 15.26
CA TRP A 303 -20.68 29.56 16.02
C TRP A 303 -20.50 28.32 15.14
N LEU A 304 -21.48 28.01 14.29
CA LEU A 304 -21.38 26.89 13.36
C LEU A 304 -20.26 27.10 12.33
N ALA A 305 -20.16 28.29 11.73
CA ALA A 305 -19.10 28.64 10.79
C ALA A 305 -17.70 28.52 11.44
N ASP A 306 -17.55 29.03 12.66
CA ASP A 306 -16.29 28.98 13.40
C ASP A 306 -15.90 27.54 13.76
N LEU A 307 -16.86 26.71 14.18
CA LEU A 307 -16.62 25.29 14.46
C LEU A 307 -16.24 24.51 13.19
N LEU A 308 -16.92 24.75 12.07
CA LEU A 308 -16.58 24.15 10.78
C LEU A 308 -15.17 24.58 10.32
N TRP A 309 -14.81 25.85 10.54
CA TRP A 309 -13.50 26.40 10.19
C TRP A 309 -12.37 25.78 11.03
N ILE A 310 -12.55 25.71 12.35
CA ILE A 310 -11.61 25.04 13.26
C ILE A 310 -11.48 23.56 12.89
N GLY A 311 -12.60 22.89 12.57
CA GLY A 311 -12.61 21.51 12.10
C GLY A 311 -11.82 21.32 10.79
N ALA A 312 -11.95 22.24 9.84
CA ALA A 312 -11.20 22.22 8.57
C ALA A 312 -9.69 22.41 8.79
N ILE A 313 -9.30 23.35 9.65
CA ILE A 313 -7.88 23.55 10.04
C ILE A 313 -7.33 22.28 10.69
N ALA A 314 -8.06 21.70 11.65
CA ALA A 314 -7.65 20.48 12.32
C ALA A 314 -7.50 19.30 11.35
N LEU A 315 -8.41 19.17 10.37
CA LEU A 315 -8.33 18.16 9.31
C LEU A 315 -7.07 18.33 8.44
N VAL A 316 -6.78 19.56 7.99
CA VAL A 316 -5.58 19.87 7.19
C VAL A 316 -4.31 19.56 7.97
N VAL A 317 -4.22 20.02 9.22
CA VAL A 317 -3.08 19.76 10.09
C VAL A 317 -2.93 18.25 10.29
N GLY A 318 -4.02 17.54 10.59
CA GLY A 318 -4.03 16.08 10.70
C GLY A 318 -3.53 15.38 9.43
N ALA A 319 -3.95 15.84 8.25
CA ALA A 319 -3.52 15.29 6.96
C ALA A 319 -2.02 15.49 6.71
N ILE A 320 -1.47 16.68 7.01
CA ILE A 320 -0.04 16.98 6.88
C ILE A 320 0.79 16.13 7.85
N LEU A 321 0.28 15.90 9.07
CA LEU A 321 0.97 15.13 10.10
C LEU A 321 0.85 13.61 9.90
N ALA A 322 -0.18 13.13 9.19
CA ALA A 322 -0.46 11.70 8.99
C ALA A 322 0.75 10.88 8.50
N PRO A 323 1.55 11.31 7.49
CA PRO A 323 2.72 10.55 7.06
C PRO A 323 3.91 10.65 8.03
N LEU A 324 3.96 11.62 8.95
CA LEU A 324 5.15 11.90 9.76
C LEU A 324 5.55 10.73 10.65
N GLU A 325 4.60 9.92 11.12
CA GLU A 325 4.92 8.74 11.93
C GLU A 325 5.73 7.72 11.12
N ALA A 326 5.32 7.42 9.90
CA ALA A 326 6.05 6.49 9.04
C ALA A 326 7.37 7.08 8.55
N LEU A 327 7.39 8.37 8.23
CA LEU A 327 8.59 9.07 7.79
C LEU A 327 9.63 9.22 8.90
N GLY A 328 9.20 9.52 10.12
CA GLY A 328 10.05 9.60 11.31
C GLY A 328 10.62 8.24 11.68
N TRP A 329 9.83 7.17 11.57
CA TRP A 329 10.29 5.79 11.74
C TRP A 329 11.38 5.45 10.73
N TRP A 330 11.15 5.74 9.45
CA TRP A 330 12.13 5.53 8.39
C TRP A 330 13.42 6.33 8.61
N ALA A 331 13.29 7.56 9.07
CA ALA A 331 14.42 8.45 9.33
C ALA A 331 15.19 8.12 10.62
N GLY A 332 14.75 7.12 11.40
CA GLY A 332 15.36 6.73 12.66
C GLY A 332 15.11 7.73 13.81
N TRP A 333 14.09 8.60 13.69
CA TRP A 333 13.82 9.64 14.68
C TRP A 333 13.30 9.10 16.01
N TYR A 334 12.79 7.87 16.03
CA TYR A 334 12.26 7.21 17.23
C TYR A 334 13.27 6.27 17.93
N GLY A 335 14.51 6.20 17.42
CA GLY A 335 15.59 5.33 17.91
C GLY A 335 15.48 3.87 17.44
N ASP A 336 16.59 3.13 17.53
CA ASP A 336 16.67 1.70 17.17
C ASP A 336 15.97 0.79 18.20
N GLY A 337 15.49 1.36 19.32
CA GLY A 337 14.80 0.68 20.41
C GLY A 337 13.33 0.35 20.15
N VAL A 338 12.82 0.47 18.92
CA VAL A 338 11.60 -0.25 18.54
C VAL A 338 12.01 -1.69 18.30
N SER A 339 12.24 -2.43 19.40
CA SER A 339 12.76 -3.78 19.45
C SER A 339 12.44 -4.52 18.15
N THR A 340 13.41 -4.55 17.23
CA THR A 340 13.57 -5.70 16.38
C THR A 340 13.81 -6.79 17.38
N LEU A 341 12.75 -7.51 17.77
CA LEU A 341 12.88 -8.66 18.63
C LEU A 341 13.89 -9.53 17.90
N SER A 342 15.15 -9.53 18.37
CA SER A 342 16.12 -10.52 18.00
C SER A 342 15.37 -11.84 18.11
N PRO A 343 15.35 -12.68 17.06
CA PRO A 343 14.64 -13.93 17.12
C PRO A 343 15.07 -14.60 18.41
N GLN A 344 14.11 -14.76 19.34
CA GLN A 344 14.34 -15.57 20.52
C GLN A 344 14.85 -16.91 19.98
N PRO A 345 15.92 -17.48 20.54
CA PRO A 345 16.33 -18.82 20.16
C PRO A 345 15.10 -19.69 20.39
N VAL A 346 14.45 -20.09 19.30
CA VAL A 346 13.39 -21.07 19.35
C VAL A 346 14.11 -22.33 19.80
N ASP A 347 13.68 -22.90 20.93
CA ASP A 347 14.11 -24.23 21.38
C ASP A 347 14.15 -25.16 20.16
N GLU A 348 15.20 -25.99 20.06
CA GLU A 348 15.51 -26.79 18.86
C GLU A 348 14.24 -27.25 18.13
N PRO A 349 14.07 -26.89 16.85
CA PRO A 349 12.87 -27.26 16.12
C PRO A 349 12.71 -28.77 16.19
N ASP A 350 11.54 -29.19 16.65
CA ASP A 350 11.10 -30.58 16.66
C ASP A 350 11.55 -31.25 15.36
N LYS A 351 12.19 -32.42 15.40
CA LYS A 351 12.99 -32.96 14.27
C LYS A 351 12.22 -33.18 12.96
N ASN A 352 10.91 -32.93 12.93
CA ASN A 352 10.08 -32.76 11.75
C ASN A 352 8.92 -31.76 12.01
N PRO A 353 9.10 -30.44 11.83
CA PRO A 353 8.01 -29.49 11.99
C PRO A 353 6.97 -29.72 10.87
N THR A 354 5.73 -30.01 11.24
CA THR A 354 4.63 -30.11 10.27
C THR A 354 4.17 -28.70 9.93
N TYR A 355 4.69 -28.15 8.84
CA TYR A 355 4.32 -26.81 8.40
C TYR A 355 2.88 -26.77 7.84
N PRO A 356 2.11 -25.69 8.12
CA PRO A 356 0.83 -25.49 7.48
C PRO A 356 1.03 -25.31 5.96
N ARG A 357 0.04 -25.72 5.16
CA ARG A 357 0.05 -25.53 3.70
C ARG A 357 -0.11 -24.06 3.32
N ARG A 358 -0.62 -23.22 4.22
CA ARG A 358 -0.94 -21.81 3.97
C ARG A 358 -1.01 -21.03 5.28
N PHE A 359 -0.55 -19.78 5.23
CA PHE A 359 -0.81 -18.78 6.27
C PHE A 359 -1.84 -17.77 5.80
N ILE A 360 -2.62 -17.25 6.74
CA ILE A 360 -3.58 -16.17 6.53
C ILE A 360 -3.26 -15.03 7.48
N VAL A 361 -3.25 -13.81 6.96
CA VAL A 361 -3.13 -12.58 7.74
C VAL A 361 -4.36 -11.73 7.50
N TYR A 362 -5.05 -11.34 8.57
CA TYR A 362 -6.19 -10.43 8.49
C TYR A 362 -5.77 -8.98 8.80
N LEU A 363 -6.21 -8.05 7.94
CA LEU A 363 -6.00 -6.62 8.03
C LEU A 363 -7.37 -5.92 8.08
N ASP A 364 -7.72 -5.41 9.25
CA ASP A 364 -9.02 -4.78 9.51
C ASP A 364 -9.17 -3.42 8.79
N GLY A 365 -10.41 -2.90 8.82
CA GLY A 365 -10.82 -1.61 8.29
C GLY A 365 -10.59 -0.43 9.24
N ILE A 366 -10.97 0.76 8.79
CA ILE A 366 -10.61 2.05 9.42
C ILE A 366 -11.16 2.26 10.83
N ASN A 367 -12.01 1.38 11.34
CA ASN A 367 -12.56 1.52 12.69
C ASN A 367 -11.68 0.87 13.78
N GLN A 368 -10.56 0.22 13.40
CA GLN A 368 -9.65 -0.41 14.36
C GLN A 368 -8.68 0.60 15.00
N ALA A 369 -8.63 0.64 16.33
CA ALA A 369 -7.75 1.52 17.12
C ALA A 369 -6.74 0.77 18.01
N THR A 370 -7.03 -0.50 18.34
CA THR A 370 -6.24 -1.39 19.19
C THR A 370 -6.02 -2.73 18.49
N ALA A 371 -5.29 -3.65 19.11
CA ALA A 371 -5.15 -5.02 18.59
C ALA A 371 -6.46 -5.82 18.68
N ASP A 372 -7.39 -5.39 19.55
CA ASP A 372 -8.72 -5.98 19.68
C ASP A 372 -9.62 -5.58 18.51
N TYR A 373 -10.38 -6.56 18.03
CA TYR A 373 -11.30 -6.38 16.90
C TYR A 373 -12.67 -5.90 17.37
N GLN A 374 -13.39 -5.20 16.48
CA GLN A 374 -14.81 -4.92 16.71
C GLN A 374 -15.61 -6.23 16.83
N PRO A 375 -16.73 -6.26 17.58
CA PRO A 375 -17.47 -7.50 17.83
C PRO A 375 -17.85 -8.30 16.57
N THR A 376 -18.23 -7.63 15.49
CA THR A 376 -18.58 -8.27 14.21
C THR A 376 -17.36 -8.86 13.50
N VAL A 377 -16.22 -8.16 13.53
CA VAL A 377 -14.94 -8.64 12.99
C VAL A 377 -14.38 -9.79 13.82
N ALA A 378 -14.44 -9.68 15.14
CA ALA A 378 -14.04 -10.76 16.05
C ALA A 378 -14.85 -12.03 15.75
N ARG A 379 -16.18 -11.91 15.63
CA ARG A 379 -17.04 -13.03 15.26
C ARG A 379 -16.67 -13.63 13.91
N TYR A 380 -16.49 -12.80 12.87
CA TYR A 380 -16.02 -13.27 11.56
C TYR A 380 -14.72 -14.10 11.68
N LEU A 381 -13.75 -13.61 12.44
CA LEU A 381 -12.44 -14.27 12.61
C LEU A 381 -12.50 -15.52 13.47
N ASP A 382 -13.43 -15.59 14.42
CA ASP A 382 -13.62 -16.77 15.26
C ASP A 382 -14.34 -17.88 14.49
N GLU A 383 -15.41 -17.55 13.75
CA GLU A 383 -16.08 -18.47 12.83
C GLU A 383 -15.14 -18.95 11.73
N LEU A 384 -14.36 -18.04 11.12
CA LEU A 384 -13.36 -18.41 10.13
C LEU A 384 -12.32 -19.37 10.71
N SER A 385 -11.80 -19.09 11.91
CA SER A 385 -10.84 -19.98 12.58
C SER A 385 -11.43 -21.34 12.92
N HIS A 386 -12.72 -21.42 13.22
CA HIS A 386 -13.40 -22.67 13.57
C HIS A 386 -13.60 -23.58 12.35
N HIS A 387 -13.85 -23.00 11.18
CA HIS A 387 -14.09 -23.72 9.93
C HIS A 387 -12.84 -23.98 9.08
N LEU A 388 -11.69 -23.41 9.44
CA LEU A 388 -10.43 -23.63 8.74
C LEU A 388 -9.85 -25.03 9.07
N PRO A 389 -9.35 -25.77 8.06
CA PRO A 389 -8.61 -27.01 8.28
C PRO A 389 -7.35 -26.79 9.12
N ALA A 390 -6.96 -27.80 9.91
CA ALA A 390 -5.79 -27.75 10.79
C ALA A 390 -4.44 -27.47 10.09
N ASN A 391 -4.37 -27.61 8.76
CA ASN A 391 -3.19 -27.32 7.95
C ASN A 391 -3.16 -25.88 7.40
N ILE A 392 -4.05 -24.99 7.85
CA ILE A 392 -4.05 -23.55 7.53
C ILE A 392 -3.93 -22.76 8.83
N SER A 393 -2.94 -21.86 8.92
CA SER A 393 -2.71 -21.04 10.11
C SER A 393 -3.22 -19.62 9.91
N LEU A 394 -4.03 -19.11 10.84
CA LEU A 394 -4.55 -17.74 10.84
C LEU A 394 -3.81 -16.89 11.88
N VAL A 395 -3.15 -15.83 11.42
CA VAL A 395 -2.46 -14.84 12.26
C VAL A 395 -3.41 -13.67 12.55
N LYS A 396 -3.72 -13.47 13.83
CA LYS A 396 -4.62 -12.42 14.38
C LYS A 396 -3.81 -11.35 15.14
N GLY A 397 -4.45 -10.24 15.52
CA GLY A 397 -3.93 -9.24 16.47
C GLY A 397 -3.00 -8.18 15.86
N LEU A 398 -2.97 -8.06 14.53
CA LEU A 398 -2.20 -7.02 13.84
C LEU A 398 -2.99 -5.70 13.83
N ILE A 399 -2.28 -4.57 13.96
CA ILE A 399 -2.84 -3.21 13.80
C ILE A 399 -2.35 -2.65 12.46
N PRO A 400 -3.12 -2.78 11.35
CA PRO A 400 -2.66 -2.44 9.99
C PRO A 400 -2.30 -0.96 9.82
N TYR A 401 -2.86 -0.10 10.68
CA TYR A 401 -2.73 1.35 10.63
C TYR A 401 -1.61 1.92 11.52
N SER A 402 -0.67 1.07 11.95
CA SER A 402 0.39 1.42 12.90
C SER A 402 1.72 0.79 12.48
N VAL A 403 2.62 1.59 11.92
CA VAL A 403 3.98 1.14 11.55
C VAL A 403 4.77 0.65 12.77
N LEU A 404 4.45 1.20 13.95
CA LEU A 404 5.05 0.81 15.22
C LEU A 404 4.30 -0.34 15.92
N ASN A 405 3.20 -0.83 15.35
CA ASN A 405 2.26 -1.80 15.95
C ASN A 405 1.83 -1.44 17.40
N ARG A 406 1.77 -0.14 17.72
CA ARG A 406 1.35 0.38 19.03
C ARG A 406 -0.04 0.97 18.96
N SER A 407 -0.80 0.85 20.06
CA SER A 407 -2.07 1.54 20.24
C SER A 407 -1.86 3.07 20.29
N LEU A 408 -2.92 3.85 20.11
CA LEU A 408 -2.86 5.32 20.14
C LEU A 408 -2.44 5.87 21.53
N THR A 409 -2.55 5.06 22.57
CA THR A 409 -2.43 5.44 23.98
C THR A 409 -1.07 5.12 24.61
N GLN A 410 -0.21 4.36 23.92
CA GLN A 410 1.08 3.89 24.42
C GLN A 410 2.27 4.48 23.64
N ASP A 411 3.24 5.05 24.37
CA ASP A 411 4.57 5.49 23.90
C ASP A 411 4.62 6.20 22.54
N ARG A 412 3.74 7.21 22.37
CA ARG A 412 3.74 8.16 21.25
C ARG A 412 3.86 9.61 21.74
N PRO A 413 4.39 10.55 20.92
CA PRO A 413 4.48 11.96 21.29
C PRO A 413 3.14 12.61 21.68
N LEU A 414 2.02 12.11 21.13
CA LEU A 414 0.66 12.58 21.38
C LEU A 414 -0.18 11.61 22.23
N ALA A 415 0.44 10.62 22.90
CA ALA A 415 -0.30 9.62 23.67
C ALA A 415 -1.15 10.20 24.82
N PHE A 416 -0.81 11.39 25.35
CA PHE A 416 -1.65 12.06 26.36
C PHE A 416 -2.96 12.60 25.78
N PHE A 417 -2.93 13.12 24.55
CA PHE A 417 -4.11 13.64 23.86
C PHE A 417 -5.10 12.51 23.57
N TRP A 418 -4.59 11.37 23.10
CA TRP A 418 -5.40 10.17 22.88
C TRP A 418 -5.95 9.57 24.18
N ARG A 419 -5.18 9.54 25.28
CA ARG A 419 -5.70 9.17 26.61
C ARG A 419 -6.78 10.14 27.11
N GLY A 420 -6.66 11.43 26.80
CA GLY A 420 -7.68 12.44 27.08
C GLY A 420 -8.97 12.19 26.27
N ILE A 421 -8.84 11.92 24.97
CA ILE A 421 -9.93 11.52 24.07
C ILE A 421 -10.59 10.21 24.53
N GLU A 422 -9.81 9.24 24.97
CA GLU A 422 -10.28 7.96 25.51
C GLU A 422 -11.07 8.17 26.82
N SER A 423 -10.61 9.07 27.70
CA SER A 423 -11.36 9.50 28.89
C SER A 423 -12.71 10.15 28.53
N LEU A 424 -12.75 10.95 27.46
CA LEU A 424 -13.97 11.57 26.92
C LEU A 424 -14.91 10.57 26.23
N THR A 425 -14.44 9.35 25.92
CA THR A 425 -15.23 8.29 25.25
C THR A 425 -16.42 7.85 26.11
N LYS A 426 -16.31 7.99 27.44
CA LYS A 426 -17.40 7.71 28.39
C LYS A 426 -18.61 8.66 28.24
N HIS A 427 -18.45 9.83 27.62
CA HIS A 427 -19.52 10.84 27.47
C HIS A 427 -19.80 11.27 26.02
N LEU A 428 -18.82 11.12 25.11
CA LEU A 428 -18.90 11.57 23.70
C LEU A 428 -18.55 10.45 22.70
N GLY A 429 -18.83 9.18 23.05
CA GLY A 429 -18.45 7.97 22.31
C GLY A 429 -18.50 8.06 20.77
N PRO A 430 -19.61 8.51 20.15
CA PRO A 430 -19.71 8.62 18.69
C PRO A 430 -18.70 9.60 18.05
N TRP A 431 -18.41 10.73 18.73
CA TRP A 431 -17.50 11.76 18.22
C TRP A 431 -16.03 11.30 18.27
N VAL A 432 -15.67 10.51 19.28
CA VAL A 432 -14.33 9.90 19.38
C VAL A 432 -14.08 8.91 18.25
N GLY A 433 -15.07 8.05 17.95
CA GLY A 433 -15.01 7.13 16.81
C GLY A 433 -14.80 7.85 15.47
N LEU A 434 -15.47 8.99 15.26
CA LEU A 434 -15.32 9.79 14.04
C LEU A 434 -13.88 10.29 13.85
N VAL A 435 -13.22 10.78 14.91
CA VAL A 435 -11.83 11.27 14.84
C VAL A 435 -10.85 10.14 14.51
N ILE A 436 -11.04 8.95 15.10
CA ILE A 436 -10.22 7.76 14.81
C ILE A 436 -10.40 7.35 13.35
N ASN A 437 -11.65 7.28 12.87
CA ASN A 437 -11.96 6.93 11.49
C ASN A 437 -11.32 7.90 10.50
N LEU A 438 -11.39 9.20 10.79
CA LEU A 438 -10.77 10.23 9.97
C LEU A 438 -9.25 10.07 9.89
N ARG A 439 -8.59 9.81 11.04
CA ARG A 439 -7.16 9.51 11.08
C ARG A 439 -6.83 8.27 10.25
N ASN A 440 -7.61 7.20 10.37
CA ASN A 440 -7.36 5.97 9.63
C ASN A 440 -7.62 6.12 8.13
N ILE A 441 -8.58 6.95 7.70
CA ILE A 441 -8.76 7.35 6.29
C ILE A 441 -7.50 8.06 5.76
N LEU A 442 -6.94 8.99 6.55
CA LEU A 442 -5.69 9.67 6.17
C LEU A 442 -4.53 8.67 6.05
N ILE A 443 -4.46 7.66 6.90
CA ILE A 443 -3.46 6.59 6.81
C ILE A 443 -3.66 5.73 5.56
N VAL A 444 -4.90 5.40 5.19
CA VAL A 444 -5.19 4.73 3.91
C VAL A 444 -4.71 5.60 2.74
N ALA A 445 -4.92 6.93 2.81
CA ALA A 445 -4.38 7.86 1.82
C ALA A 445 -2.85 7.89 1.81
N VAL A 446 -2.17 7.78 2.96
CA VAL A 446 -0.71 7.65 3.06
C VAL A 446 -0.24 6.37 2.36
N SER A 447 -0.86 5.22 2.63
CA SER A 447 -0.55 3.95 1.97
C SER A 447 -0.78 4.00 0.44
N ALA A 448 -1.81 4.73 0.00
CA ALA A 448 -2.14 4.92 -1.40
C ALA A 448 -1.25 5.94 -2.13
N ASP A 449 -0.61 6.88 -1.43
CA ASP A 449 0.25 7.92 -2.01
C ASP A 449 1.54 7.30 -2.59
N GLN A 450 1.93 7.72 -3.80
CA GLN A 450 3.15 7.23 -4.46
C GLN A 450 4.45 7.67 -3.78
N ARG A 451 4.39 8.72 -2.95
CA ARG A 451 5.51 9.31 -2.22
C ARG A 451 5.67 8.64 -0.88
N PHE A 452 4.59 8.60 -0.08
CA PHE A 452 4.61 8.10 1.30
C PHE A 452 4.38 6.59 1.40
N GLY A 453 3.56 6.03 0.50
CA GLY A 453 3.14 4.64 0.51
C GLY A 453 4.28 3.62 0.55
N PRO A 454 5.36 3.75 -0.25
CA PRO A 454 6.47 2.80 -0.19
C PRO A 454 7.09 2.65 1.21
N ILE A 455 7.33 3.77 1.91
CA ILE A 455 7.88 3.76 3.27
C ILE A 455 6.86 3.19 4.27
N TYR A 456 5.63 3.70 4.20
CA TYR A 456 4.56 3.29 5.11
C TYR A 456 4.28 1.78 5.00
N ASN A 457 4.07 1.30 3.78
CA ASN A 457 3.74 -0.09 3.50
C ASN A 457 4.90 -1.03 3.84
N GLN A 458 6.15 -0.62 3.65
CA GLN A 458 7.30 -1.40 4.09
C GLN A 458 7.33 -1.55 5.62
N GLY A 459 7.03 -0.48 6.36
CA GLY A 459 6.95 -0.53 7.81
C GLY A 459 5.85 -1.48 8.30
N VAL A 460 4.67 -1.46 7.68
CA VAL A 460 3.59 -2.42 7.98
C VAL A 460 3.98 -3.85 7.56
N ALA A 461 4.60 -4.02 6.40
CA ALA A 461 5.09 -5.32 5.93
C ALA A 461 6.09 -5.94 6.93
N GLN A 462 6.94 -5.13 7.55
CA GLN A 462 7.88 -5.60 8.58
C GLN A 462 7.16 -6.21 9.77
N ARG A 463 6.10 -5.57 10.26
CA ARG A 463 5.34 -6.08 11.39
C ARG A 463 4.56 -7.34 11.03
N VAL A 464 3.98 -7.39 9.83
CA VAL A 464 3.33 -8.61 9.34
C VAL A 464 4.33 -9.76 9.22
N TYR A 465 5.54 -9.49 8.71
CA TYR A 465 6.62 -10.48 8.63
C TYR A 465 7.04 -10.98 10.02
N GLU A 466 7.29 -10.08 10.97
CA GLU A 466 7.63 -10.43 12.35
C GLU A 466 6.55 -11.30 13.02
N SER A 467 5.27 -10.94 12.84
CA SER A 467 4.14 -11.74 13.36
C SER A 467 4.00 -13.09 12.67
N LEU A 468 4.32 -13.20 11.37
CA LEU A 468 4.35 -14.48 10.66
C LEU A 468 5.46 -15.39 11.22
N VAL A 469 6.66 -14.86 11.43
CA VAL A 469 7.78 -15.62 12.02
C VAL A 469 7.45 -16.08 13.43
N GLN A 470 6.84 -15.21 14.26
CA GLN A 470 6.36 -15.58 15.60
C GLN A 470 5.27 -16.67 15.56
N ALA A 471 4.45 -16.68 14.52
CA ALA A 471 3.43 -17.72 14.29
C ALA A 471 4.00 -19.01 13.66
N GLY A 472 5.32 -19.15 13.55
CA GLY A 472 5.99 -20.36 13.05
C GLY A 472 6.20 -20.40 11.53
N TYR A 473 6.14 -19.26 10.83
CA TYR A 473 6.48 -19.21 9.41
C TYR A 473 7.98 -19.53 9.20
N PRO A 474 8.35 -20.44 8.29
CA PRO A 474 9.73 -20.90 8.15
C PRO A 474 10.65 -19.80 7.61
N ALA A 475 11.86 -19.72 8.14
CA ALA A 475 12.89 -18.80 7.67
C ALA A 475 13.29 -19.02 6.19
N ALA A 476 13.16 -20.27 5.70
CA ALA A 476 13.40 -20.61 4.30
C ALA A 476 12.31 -20.07 3.34
N GLY A 477 11.17 -19.63 3.88
CA GLY A 477 10.08 -19.08 3.10
C GLY A 477 9.27 -20.11 2.29
N GLY A 478 8.56 -19.62 1.28
CA GLY A 478 7.90 -20.43 0.25
C GLY A 478 6.48 -20.91 0.56
N ILE A 479 6.01 -20.82 1.81
CA ILE A 479 4.63 -21.20 2.15
C ILE A 479 3.65 -20.12 1.67
N PRO A 480 2.60 -20.46 0.90
CA PRO A 480 1.59 -19.52 0.44
C PRO A 480 1.00 -18.65 1.56
N LEU A 481 0.85 -17.34 1.28
CA LEU A 481 0.25 -16.37 2.19
C LEU A 481 -1.03 -15.79 1.58
N THR A 482 -2.10 -15.71 2.38
CA THR A 482 -3.33 -14.99 2.00
C THR A 482 -3.51 -13.77 2.88
N LEU A 483 -3.60 -12.60 2.28
CA LEU A 483 -3.93 -11.35 2.96
C LEU A 483 -5.43 -11.09 2.84
N ILE A 484 -6.16 -11.10 3.94
CA ILE A 484 -7.56 -10.71 3.98
C ILE A 484 -7.63 -9.24 4.42
N GLY A 485 -8.15 -8.35 3.57
CA GLY A 485 -8.23 -6.92 3.85
C GLY A 485 -9.67 -6.41 3.81
N TYR A 486 -10.17 -5.89 4.93
CA TYR A 486 -11.50 -5.27 5.02
C TYR A 486 -11.42 -3.75 4.81
N SER A 487 -12.27 -3.19 3.94
CA SER A 487 -12.33 -1.74 3.66
C SER A 487 -10.94 -1.15 3.35
N GLY A 488 -10.45 -0.20 4.15
CA GLY A 488 -9.10 0.37 4.02
C GLY A 488 -7.97 -0.68 4.12
N GLY A 489 -8.18 -1.78 4.84
CA GLY A 489 -7.26 -2.92 4.94
C GLY A 489 -6.96 -3.55 3.59
N GLY A 490 -7.88 -3.44 2.61
CA GLY A 490 -7.62 -3.86 1.22
C GLY A 490 -6.51 -3.05 0.53
N GLN A 491 -6.45 -1.73 0.77
CA GLN A 491 -5.34 -0.90 0.29
C GLN A 491 -4.03 -1.30 0.96
N ILE A 492 -4.06 -1.54 2.28
CA ILE A 492 -2.87 -1.95 3.04
C ILE A 492 -2.35 -3.31 2.53
N ALA A 493 -3.23 -4.30 2.36
CA ALA A 493 -2.90 -5.62 1.84
C ALA A 493 -2.14 -5.53 0.51
N LEU A 494 -2.65 -4.76 -0.46
CA LEU A 494 -1.97 -4.56 -1.74
C LEU A 494 -0.73 -3.67 -1.65
N GLY A 495 -0.66 -2.79 -0.66
CA GLY A 495 0.50 -1.94 -0.39
C GLY A 495 1.70 -2.75 0.12
N ILE A 496 1.47 -3.67 1.05
CA ILE A 496 2.53 -4.47 1.69
C ILE A 496 2.96 -5.69 0.85
N LEU A 497 2.09 -6.16 -0.05
CA LEU A 497 2.30 -7.37 -0.84
C LEU A 497 3.68 -7.46 -1.53
N PRO A 498 4.21 -6.42 -2.20
CA PRO A 498 5.51 -6.51 -2.87
C PRO A 498 6.66 -6.81 -1.91
N PHE A 499 6.62 -6.21 -0.72
CA PHE A 499 7.66 -6.36 0.30
C PHE A 499 7.60 -7.75 0.93
N LEU A 500 6.40 -8.21 1.27
CA LEU A 500 6.21 -9.57 1.79
C LEU A 500 6.58 -10.63 0.76
N LYS A 501 6.21 -10.42 -0.52
CA LYS A 501 6.54 -11.38 -1.58
C LYS A 501 8.05 -11.51 -1.77
N GLN A 502 8.77 -10.39 -1.69
CA GLN A 502 10.22 -10.37 -1.75
C GLN A 502 10.87 -11.08 -0.55
N ALA A 503 10.40 -10.84 0.68
CA ALA A 503 11.00 -11.45 1.87
C ALA A 503 10.63 -12.92 2.08
N LEU A 504 9.38 -13.29 1.79
CA LEU A 504 8.90 -14.66 2.01
C LEU A 504 9.23 -15.59 0.84
N GLY A 505 9.54 -15.04 -0.35
CA GLY A 505 9.74 -15.85 -1.56
C GLY A 505 8.52 -16.70 -1.93
N ALA A 506 7.33 -16.30 -1.49
CA ALA A 506 6.13 -17.11 -1.51
C ALA A 506 5.03 -16.52 -2.41
N PRO A 507 4.12 -17.36 -2.93
CA PRO A 507 2.90 -16.88 -3.57
C PRO A 507 2.02 -16.14 -2.55
N ILE A 508 1.56 -14.94 -2.92
CA ILE A 508 0.69 -14.11 -2.09
C ILE A 508 -0.62 -13.83 -2.82
N GLU A 509 -1.72 -14.13 -2.17
CA GLU A 509 -3.07 -13.82 -2.61
C GLU A 509 -3.73 -12.80 -1.70
N VAL A 510 -4.72 -12.08 -2.23
CA VAL A 510 -5.46 -11.06 -1.49
C VAL A 510 -6.96 -11.34 -1.58
N ILE A 511 -7.62 -11.47 -0.44
CA ILE A 511 -9.08 -11.45 -0.34
C ILE A 511 -9.46 -10.07 0.19
N SER A 512 -10.09 -9.27 -0.66
CA SER A 512 -10.51 -7.92 -0.35
C SER A 512 -12.01 -7.89 -0.08
N LEU A 513 -12.38 -7.61 1.17
CA LEU A 513 -13.77 -7.50 1.62
C LEU A 513 -14.17 -6.02 1.60
N ALA A 514 -15.03 -5.63 0.66
CA ALA A 514 -15.44 -4.24 0.44
C ALA A 514 -14.24 -3.26 0.35
N GLY A 515 -13.10 -3.72 -0.19
CA GLY A 515 -11.85 -3.00 -0.03
C GLY A 515 -11.74 -1.71 -0.85
N VAL A 516 -11.19 -0.67 -0.25
CA VAL A 516 -10.87 0.56 -0.97
C VAL A 516 -9.47 0.43 -1.54
N ILE A 517 -9.34 0.30 -2.87
CA ILE A 517 -8.05 0.09 -3.52
C ILE A 517 -7.74 1.26 -4.45
N SER A 518 -6.53 1.82 -4.35
CA SER A 518 -6.10 2.96 -5.17
C SER A 518 -5.59 2.59 -6.57
N GLY A 519 -5.17 1.34 -6.75
CA GLY A 519 -4.50 0.89 -7.97
C GLY A 519 -3.07 1.39 -8.16
N ASN A 520 -2.50 2.14 -7.19
CA ASN A 520 -1.08 2.50 -7.16
C ASN A 520 -0.20 1.32 -6.72
N GLY A 521 -0.72 0.39 -5.91
CA GLY A 521 -0.02 -0.82 -5.49
C GLY A 521 0.30 -1.75 -6.67
N ARG A 522 1.31 -2.62 -6.53
CA ARG A 522 1.76 -3.52 -7.59
C ARG A 522 0.84 -4.75 -7.69
N ALA A 523 -0.44 -4.54 -7.95
CA ALA A 523 -1.47 -5.57 -8.05
C ALA A 523 -1.11 -6.73 -9.02
N THR A 524 -0.24 -6.50 -10.01
CA THR A 524 0.26 -7.54 -10.92
C THR A 524 1.15 -8.58 -10.24
N GLU A 525 1.69 -8.28 -9.06
CA GLU A 525 2.54 -9.19 -8.28
C GLU A 525 1.73 -10.14 -7.40
N ALA A 526 0.48 -9.84 -7.10
CA ALA A 526 -0.42 -10.81 -6.47
C ALA A 526 -0.57 -12.04 -7.38
N GLU A 527 -0.68 -13.22 -6.79
CA GLU A 527 -1.09 -14.41 -7.56
C GLU A 527 -2.55 -14.25 -7.99
N GLN A 528 -3.42 -13.97 -7.02
CA GLN A 528 -4.82 -13.62 -7.27
C GLN A 528 -5.34 -12.59 -6.28
N ILE A 529 -6.25 -11.73 -6.75
CA ILE A 529 -7.01 -10.78 -5.94
C ILE A 529 -8.49 -11.13 -6.07
N TYR A 530 -9.11 -11.58 -4.99
CA TYR A 530 -10.55 -11.76 -4.91
C TYR A 530 -11.15 -10.52 -4.28
N HIS A 531 -11.95 -9.77 -5.03
CA HIS A 531 -12.55 -8.52 -4.56
C HIS A 531 -14.06 -8.72 -4.38
N LEU A 532 -14.47 -8.92 -3.13
CA LEU A 532 -15.86 -9.14 -2.72
C LEU A 532 -16.50 -7.79 -2.45
N VAL A 533 -17.52 -7.43 -3.23
CA VAL A 533 -18.19 -6.14 -3.11
C VAL A 533 -19.70 -6.28 -3.31
N GLY A 534 -20.47 -5.59 -2.49
CA GLY A 534 -21.92 -5.50 -2.61
C GLY A 534 -22.36 -4.39 -3.56
N THR A 535 -23.48 -4.60 -4.25
CA THR A 535 -24.05 -3.60 -5.16
C THR A 535 -24.49 -2.33 -4.44
N LYS A 536 -24.78 -2.35 -3.14
CA LYS A 536 -25.15 -1.16 -2.36
C LYS A 536 -23.97 -0.49 -1.65
N ASP A 537 -22.73 -0.92 -1.91
CA ASP A 537 -21.54 -0.29 -1.35
C ASP A 537 -21.25 1.06 -2.06
N PRO A 538 -21.40 2.21 -1.37
CA PRO A 538 -21.11 3.52 -1.98
C PRO A 538 -19.61 3.82 -2.02
N VAL A 539 -18.81 3.21 -1.14
CA VAL A 539 -17.39 3.51 -0.96
C VAL A 539 -16.57 2.87 -2.08
N GLU A 540 -16.86 1.61 -2.42
CA GLU A 540 -16.19 0.96 -3.55
C GLU A 540 -16.50 1.69 -4.86
N ARG A 541 -17.76 2.07 -5.08
CA ARG A 541 -18.19 2.85 -6.26
C ARG A 541 -17.44 4.17 -6.42
N LEU A 542 -17.11 4.82 -5.29
CA LEU A 542 -16.34 6.06 -5.28
C LEU A 542 -14.85 5.83 -5.62
N GLY A 543 -14.33 4.64 -5.34
CA GLY A 543 -12.93 4.26 -5.60
C GLY A 543 -12.48 4.50 -7.06
N PRO A 544 -13.13 3.91 -8.08
CA PRO A 544 -12.82 4.16 -9.47
C PRO A 544 -12.92 5.64 -9.90
N VAL A 545 -13.63 6.49 -9.17
CA VAL A 545 -13.70 7.93 -9.47
C VAL A 545 -12.50 8.64 -8.83
N MET A 546 -12.26 8.43 -7.55
CA MET A 546 -11.19 9.12 -6.81
C MET A 546 -9.77 8.68 -7.18
N PHE A 547 -9.61 7.47 -7.74
CA PHE A 547 -8.31 6.90 -8.06
C PHE A 547 -8.02 6.85 -9.57
N PRO A 548 -7.23 7.81 -10.13
CA PRO A 548 -6.93 7.85 -11.56
C PRO A 548 -6.29 6.58 -12.11
N ARG A 549 -5.54 5.83 -11.29
CA ARG A 549 -4.96 4.53 -11.71
C ARG A 549 -6.00 3.43 -11.93
N ARG A 550 -7.22 3.59 -11.43
CA ARG A 550 -8.36 2.70 -11.71
C ARG A 550 -9.14 3.12 -12.95
N TRP A 551 -8.89 4.31 -13.50
CA TRP A 551 -9.59 4.80 -14.69
C TRP A 551 -9.25 3.96 -15.90
N LYS A 552 -10.25 3.69 -16.75
CA LYS A 552 -10.06 2.95 -18.01
C LYS A 552 -9.06 3.65 -18.94
N ALA A 553 -8.97 4.98 -18.86
CA ALA A 553 -8.03 5.81 -19.63
C ALA A 553 -6.54 5.60 -19.26
N VAL A 554 -6.24 4.89 -18.16
CA VAL A 554 -4.87 4.59 -17.71
C VAL A 554 -4.58 3.09 -17.84
N PRO A 555 -4.54 2.52 -19.05
CA PRO A 555 -4.47 1.07 -19.26
C PRO A 555 -3.16 0.44 -18.75
N LEU A 556 -2.09 1.22 -18.63
CA LEU A 556 -0.78 0.77 -18.15
C LEU A 556 -0.64 0.75 -16.62
N SER A 557 -1.68 1.14 -15.87
CA SER A 557 -1.64 1.02 -14.41
C SER A 557 -1.52 -0.45 -13.98
N TYR A 558 -0.91 -0.69 -12.81
CA TYR A 558 -0.82 -2.05 -12.25
C TYR A 558 -2.19 -2.69 -12.08
N TRP A 559 -3.19 -1.92 -11.62
CA TRP A 559 -4.56 -2.38 -11.50
C TRP A 559 -5.16 -2.85 -12.83
N ASN A 560 -5.11 -2.01 -13.87
CA ASN A 560 -5.71 -2.36 -15.16
C ASN A 560 -4.95 -3.49 -15.87
N ARG A 561 -3.63 -3.58 -15.68
CA ARG A 561 -2.82 -4.70 -16.15
C ARG A 561 -3.19 -6.00 -15.42
N ALA A 562 -3.31 -5.97 -14.09
CA ALA A 562 -3.72 -7.13 -13.31
C ALA A 562 -5.13 -7.60 -13.72
N LYS A 563 -6.07 -6.67 -13.91
CA LYS A 563 -7.41 -6.96 -14.42
C LYS A 563 -7.38 -7.67 -15.78
N ARG A 564 -6.61 -7.15 -16.76
CA ARG A 564 -6.49 -7.79 -18.08
C ARG A 564 -5.85 -9.19 -18.02
N LYS A 565 -4.89 -9.37 -17.10
CA LYS A 565 -4.22 -10.67 -16.87
C LYS A 565 -5.07 -11.70 -16.13
N GLY A 566 -6.32 -11.41 -15.78
CA GLY A 566 -7.17 -12.33 -15.00
C GLY A 566 -6.79 -12.42 -13.52
N LYS A 567 -5.86 -11.57 -13.04
CA LYS A 567 -5.37 -11.59 -11.66
C LYS A 567 -6.35 -11.01 -10.63
N ILE A 568 -7.50 -10.52 -11.09
CA ILE A 568 -8.54 -9.92 -10.23
C ILE A 568 -9.87 -10.58 -10.55
N THR A 569 -10.40 -11.31 -9.58
CA THR A 569 -11.76 -11.87 -9.62
C THR A 569 -12.68 -10.96 -8.81
N PHE A 570 -13.70 -10.40 -9.46
CA PHE A 570 -14.74 -9.64 -8.78
C PHE A 570 -15.86 -10.59 -8.36
N VAL A 571 -16.19 -10.62 -7.07
CA VAL A 571 -17.26 -11.44 -6.51
C VAL A 571 -18.38 -10.52 -6.04
N ASN A 572 -19.56 -10.66 -6.63
CA ASN A 572 -20.71 -9.81 -6.32
C ASN A 572 -21.48 -10.38 -5.12
N LEU A 573 -21.61 -9.58 -4.06
CA LEU A 573 -22.35 -9.97 -2.84
C LEU A 573 -23.85 -9.71 -2.91
N GLY A 574 -24.37 -9.14 -4.01
CA GLY A 574 -25.78 -8.78 -4.14
C GLY A 574 -26.10 -7.47 -3.42
N PRO A 575 -27.26 -7.32 -2.74
CA PRO A 575 -27.72 -6.04 -2.17
C PRO A 575 -27.04 -5.66 -0.85
N VAL A 576 -25.74 -5.93 -0.71
CA VAL A 576 -24.92 -5.69 0.49
C VAL A 576 -24.25 -4.31 0.44
N GLY A 577 -24.17 -3.63 1.59
CA GLY A 577 -23.51 -2.34 1.78
C GLY A 577 -22.03 -2.45 2.21
N HIS A 578 -21.39 -1.32 2.54
CA HIS A 578 -19.96 -1.29 2.87
C HIS A 578 -19.66 -1.79 4.29
N GLN A 579 -20.31 -1.18 5.28
CA GLN A 579 -20.09 -1.38 6.71
C GLN A 579 -21.43 -1.49 7.44
N THR A 580 -21.40 -1.99 8.67
CA THR A 580 -22.61 -2.11 9.50
C THR A 580 -23.22 -0.73 9.79
N PRO A 581 -24.57 -0.62 9.84
CA PRO A 581 -25.57 -1.64 9.49
C PRO A 581 -25.69 -1.93 7.97
N GLY A 582 -26.00 -3.17 7.60
CA GLY A 582 -26.18 -3.65 6.24
C GLY A 582 -24.88 -3.97 5.47
N GLY A 583 -23.73 -3.96 6.15
CA GLY A 583 -22.40 -4.17 5.56
C GLY A 583 -22.03 -5.63 5.31
N VAL A 584 -20.83 -5.86 4.75
CA VAL A 584 -20.32 -7.20 4.41
C VAL A 584 -20.05 -8.12 5.60
N LEU A 585 -19.84 -7.55 6.80
CA LEU A 585 -19.64 -8.29 8.06
C LEU A 585 -20.86 -8.18 9.00
N ASP A 586 -22.02 -7.78 8.49
CA ASP A 586 -23.23 -7.63 9.29
C ASP A 586 -23.88 -9.00 9.58
N ASP A 587 -24.01 -9.33 10.86
CA ASP A 587 -24.60 -10.57 11.35
C ASP A 587 -26.13 -10.52 11.47
N GLN A 588 -26.72 -9.32 11.43
CA GLN A 588 -28.16 -9.09 11.61
C GLN A 588 -28.87 -8.84 10.27
N ALA A 589 -28.18 -8.26 9.29
CA ALA A 589 -28.75 -8.04 7.97
C ALA A 589 -28.86 -9.36 7.18
N LEU A 590 -30.08 -9.67 6.71
CA LEU A 590 -30.40 -10.90 5.99
C LEU A 590 -30.54 -10.66 4.48
N LEU A 591 -30.07 -11.64 3.72
CA LEU A 591 -30.30 -11.76 2.28
C LEU A 591 -31.66 -12.41 1.99
N PRO A 592 -32.17 -12.31 0.75
CA PRO A 592 -33.42 -12.97 0.36
C PRO A 592 -33.43 -14.49 0.53
N ASP A 593 -32.25 -15.13 0.56
CA ASP A 593 -32.09 -16.57 0.79
C ASP A 593 -32.06 -16.96 2.29
N GLY A 594 -32.22 -16.00 3.19
CA GLY A 594 -32.27 -16.21 4.64
C GLY A 594 -30.89 -16.22 5.33
N ARG A 595 -29.78 -16.19 4.59
CA ARG A 595 -28.44 -16.06 5.19
C ARG A 595 -28.17 -14.63 5.65
N SER A 596 -27.39 -14.47 6.72
CA SER A 596 -26.85 -13.14 7.07
C SER A 596 -25.76 -12.71 6.09
N HIS A 597 -25.50 -11.41 6.00
CA HIS A 597 -24.39 -10.90 5.18
C HIS A 597 -23.04 -11.45 5.66
N LEU A 598 -22.85 -11.56 6.99
CA LEU A 598 -21.67 -12.19 7.59
C LEU A 598 -21.53 -13.66 7.14
N GLN A 599 -22.62 -14.44 7.19
CA GLN A 599 -22.59 -15.84 6.77
C GLN A 599 -22.21 -15.97 5.30
N GLN A 600 -22.83 -15.18 4.41
CA GLN A 600 -22.47 -15.16 2.99
C GLN A 600 -20.99 -14.83 2.77
N THR A 601 -20.47 -13.82 3.47
CA THR A 601 -19.05 -13.42 3.37
C THR A 601 -18.12 -14.51 3.89
N LEU A 602 -18.48 -15.18 4.98
CA LEU A 602 -17.74 -16.32 5.53
C LEU A 602 -17.72 -17.50 4.54
N ASP A 603 -18.89 -17.90 4.03
CA ASP A 603 -19.03 -18.98 3.04
C ASP A 603 -18.14 -18.72 1.82
N LEU A 604 -18.19 -17.50 1.29
CA LEU A 604 -17.36 -17.09 0.14
C LEU A 604 -15.87 -17.07 0.48
N THR A 605 -15.50 -16.60 1.67
CA THR A 605 -14.09 -16.61 2.11
C THR A 605 -13.59 -18.04 2.23
N LEU A 606 -14.37 -18.95 2.82
CA LEU A 606 -14.03 -20.38 2.92
C LEU A 606 -13.98 -21.04 1.53
N ASN A 607 -14.92 -20.73 0.64
CA ASN A 607 -14.89 -21.22 -0.74
C ASN A 607 -13.67 -20.72 -1.52
N ILE A 608 -13.17 -19.52 -1.20
CA ILE A 608 -11.87 -19.08 -1.70
C ILE A 608 -10.77 -19.89 -1.03
N LEU A 609 -10.69 -19.93 0.29
CA LEU A 609 -9.53 -20.49 1.00
C LEU A 609 -9.34 -22.00 0.83
N VAL A 610 -10.43 -22.75 0.86
CA VAL A 610 -10.43 -24.22 0.93
C VAL A 610 -11.38 -24.89 -0.06
N GLY A 611 -12.38 -24.18 -0.59
CA GLY A 611 -13.44 -24.75 -1.42
C GLY A 611 -13.31 -24.47 -2.92
N ASP A 612 -14.46 -24.54 -3.59
CA ASP A 612 -14.61 -24.31 -5.02
C ASP A 612 -15.42 -23.03 -5.27
N LEU A 613 -14.75 -21.97 -5.75
CA LEU A 613 -15.43 -20.71 -6.08
C LEU A 613 -16.28 -20.81 -7.35
N ARG A 614 -16.20 -21.91 -8.11
CA ARG A 614 -16.82 -22.01 -9.43
C ARG A 614 -18.34 -21.90 -9.39
N GLN A 615 -18.99 -22.35 -8.33
CA GLN A 615 -20.44 -22.21 -8.16
C GLN A 615 -20.90 -20.75 -8.04
N HIS A 616 -19.99 -19.85 -7.64
CA HIS A 616 -20.27 -18.43 -7.40
C HIS A 616 -19.79 -17.53 -8.55
N LEU A 617 -19.10 -18.11 -9.52
CA LEU A 617 -18.55 -17.42 -10.67
C LEU A 617 -19.25 -17.92 -11.93
N ASP A 618 -19.49 -17.01 -12.87
CA ASP A 618 -20.19 -17.30 -14.13
C ASP A 618 -19.24 -17.99 -15.16
N ILE A 619 -18.54 -19.06 -14.74
CA ILE A 619 -17.41 -19.68 -15.47
C ILE A 619 -17.93 -20.58 -16.60
N GLN A 620 -19.19 -21.01 -16.55
CA GLN A 620 -19.80 -21.81 -17.62
C GLN A 620 -20.01 -21.04 -18.94
N LYS A 621 -19.62 -19.75 -19.01
CA LYS A 621 -19.77 -18.92 -20.22
C LYS A 621 -18.59 -18.93 -21.20
N ILE A 622 -17.51 -19.65 -20.94
CA ILE A 622 -16.45 -19.77 -21.96
C ILE A 622 -16.84 -20.87 -22.96
N GLN A 623 -17.87 -20.58 -23.76
CA GLN A 623 -18.28 -21.46 -24.85
C GLN A 623 -17.25 -21.37 -25.98
N VAL A 624 -16.89 -22.52 -26.53
CA VAL A 624 -16.08 -22.59 -27.75
C VAL A 624 -16.91 -22.04 -28.90
N VAL A 625 -16.52 -20.89 -29.44
CA VAL A 625 -17.21 -20.25 -30.56
C VAL A 625 -16.78 -20.88 -31.87
N LYS A 626 -15.50 -21.28 -31.98
CA LYS A 626 -14.92 -21.94 -33.14
C LYS A 626 -14.34 -23.29 -32.75
N LEU A 627 -14.88 -24.37 -33.31
CA LEU A 627 -14.36 -25.72 -33.09
C LEU A 627 -12.91 -25.82 -33.62
N GLY A 628 -11.99 -26.21 -32.74
CA GLY A 628 -10.59 -26.49 -33.09
C GLY A 628 -10.33 -27.95 -33.46
N ASN A 629 -9.09 -28.26 -33.86
CA ASN A 629 -8.68 -29.60 -34.31
C ASN A 629 -8.97 -30.72 -33.29
N TYR A 630 -8.84 -30.43 -31.99
CA TYR A 630 -9.16 -31.41 -30.94
C TYR A 630 -10.62 -31.83 -30.95
N TYR A 631 -11.54 -30.88 -31.11
CA TYR A 631 -12.96 -31.18 -31.15
C TYR A 631 -13.33 -31.96 -32.41
N HIS A 632 -12.66 -31.70 -33.53
CA HIS A 632 -12.76 -32.53 -34.73
C HIS A 632 -12.18 -33.93 -34.54
N PHE A 633 -11.05 -34.06 -33.86
CA PHE A 633 -10.49 -35.37 -33.50
C PHE A 633 -11.48 -36.15 -32.63
N GLN A 634 -12.09 -35.50 -31.63
CA GLN A 634 -13.09 -36.10 -30.75
C GLN A 634 -14.46 -36.32 -31.41
N SER A 635 -14.69 -35.98 -32.68
CA SER A 635 -15.99 -36.28 -33.31
C SER A 635 -16.14 -37.76 -33.69
N ALA A 636 -15.04 -38.49 -33.80
CA ALA A 636 -15.05 -39.91 -34.14
C ALA A 636 -15.04 -40.77 -32.86
N ALA A 637 -16.02 -41.66 -32.72
CA ALA A 637 -16.19 -42.48 -31.52
C ALA A 637 -14.93 -43.30 -31.18
N PHE A 638 -14.20 -43.83 -32.17
CA PHE A 638 -13.00 -44.65 -31.94
C PHE A 638 -11.81 -43.89 -31.34
N ASN A 639 -11.87 -42.56 -31.28
CA ASN A 639 -10.88 -41.72 -30.59
C ASN A 639 -11.22 -41.55 -29.09
N HIS A 640 -12.40 -42.00 -28.66
CA HIS A 640 -12.81 -41.93 -27.26
C HIS A 640 -12.34 -43.19 -26.54
N PRO A 641 -11.69 -43.09 -25.37
CA PRO A 641 -11.29 -44.27 -24.60
C PRO A 641 -12.47 -45.20 -24.24
N SER A 642 -13.69 -44.64 -24.09
CA SER A 642 -14.92 -45.40 -23.82
C SER A 642 -15.41 -46.26 -24.99
N TYR A 643 -14.86 -46.09 -26.20
CA TYR A 643 -15.22 -46.91 -27.35
C TYR A 643 -14.73 -48.36 -27.22
N TYR A 644 -13.63 -48.57 -26.50
CA TYR A 644 -13.02 -49.89 -26.34
C TYR A 644 -13.52 -50.56 -25.06
N PRO A 645 -13.92 -51.85 -25.10
CA PRO A 645 -14.42 -52.54 -23.92
C PRO A 645 -13.28 -52.77 -22.91
N VAL A 646 -13.51 -52.38 -21.66
CA VAL A 646 -12.51 -52.51 -20.59
C VAL A 646 -12.35 -53.98 -20.17
N GLN A 647 -13.47 -54.72 -20.07
CA GLN A 647 -13.47 -56.14 -19.72
C GLN A 647 -13.35 -57.00 -20.97
N GLN A 648 -12.14 -57.08 -21.53
CA GLN A 648 -11.84 -57.96 -22.67
C GLN A 648 -10.60 -58.82 -22.42
N ALA A 649 -10.63 -60.06 -22.93
CA ALA A 649 -9.47 -60.93 -22.99
C ALA A 649 -8.87 -60.82 -24.39
N LEU A 650 -7.72 -60.14 -24.52
CA LEU A 650 -7.01 -60.05 -25.78
C LEU A 650 -6.16 -61.31 -26.01
N PRO A 651 -6.23 -61.94 -27.19
CA PRO A 651 -5.59 -63.23 -27.44
C PRO A 651 -4.05 -63.11 -27.50
N ALA A 652 -3.36 -63.93 -26.70
CA ALA A 652 -1.94 -64.20 -26.89
C ALA A 652 -1.75 -65.15 -28.10
N PRO A 653 -0.70 -65.01 -28.94
CA PRO A 653 0.49 -64.16 -28.78
C PRO A 653 0.37 -62.75 -29.35
N TRP A 654 -0.80 -62.39 -29.91
CA TRP A 654 -0.97 -61.20 -30.74
C TRP A 654 -0.99 -59.87 -29.97
N TYR A 655 -1.17 -59.92 -28.64
CA TYR A 655 -1.23 -58.74 -27.79
C TYR A 655 -0.24 -58.85 -26.62
N ARG A 656 0.61 -57.82 -26.47
CA ARG A 656 1.51 -57.63 -25.33
C ARG A 656 1.19 -56.28 -24.67
N PRO A 657 0.81 -56.24 -23.39
CA PRO A 657 0.53 -54.97 -22.71
C PRO A 657 1.80 -54.12 -22.58
N VAL A 658 1.63 -52.81 -22.64
CA VAL A 658 2.72 -51.83 -22.57
C VAL A 658 3.28 -51.61 -21.16
N ALA A 659 2.53 -52.01 -20.13
CA ALA A 659 2.90 -52.00 -18.71
C ALA A 659 1.98 -52.91 -17.91
N ALA A 660 2.36 -53.25 -16.67
CA ALA A 660 1.54 -54.04 -15.75
C ALA A 660 0.27 -53.29 -15.29
N TRP A 661 0.38 -51.98 -15.11
CA TRP A 661 -0.72 -51.09 -14.74
C TRP A 661 -0.93 -50.04 -15.83
N VAL A 662 -2.12 -50.06 -16.42
CA VAL A 662 -2.58 -49.04 -17.36
C VAL A 662 -3.94 -48.57 -16.92
N GLY A 663 -4.17 -47.25 -16.92
CA GLY A 663 -5.46 -46.71 -16.56
C GLY A 663 -5.71 -45.33 -17.15
N ARG A 664 -6.98 -44.92 -17.05
CA ARG A 664 -7.42 -43.58 -17.42
C ARG A 664 -7.43 -42.70 -16.17
N LEU A 665 -6.80 -41.53 -16.27
CA LEU A 665 -6.91 -40.51 -15.23
C LEU A 665 -8.31 -39.89 -15.29
N VAL A 666 -8.95 -39.80 -14.13
CA VAL A 666 -10.27 -39.20 -13.96
C VAL A 666 -10.14 -38.10 -12.92
N LEU A 667 -10.48 -36.88 -13.33
CA LEU A 667 -10.48 -35.74 -12.42
C LEU A 667 -11.64 -35.90 -11.41
N PRO A 668 -11.42 -35.73 -10.10
CA PRO A 668 -12.50 -35.82 -9.13
C PRO A 668 -13.52 -34.70 -9.31
N GLU A 669 -14.79 -35.00 -9.00
CA GLU A 669 -15.80 -33.95 -8.83
C GLU A 669 -15.42 -33.06 -7.63
N PRO A 670 -15.78 -31.76 -7.63
CA PRO A 670 -15.40 -30.84 -6.56
C PRO A 670 -15.83 -31.29 -5.15
N GLU A 671 -16.95 -32.01 -5.01
CA GLU A 671 -17.39 -32.55 -3.71
C GLU A 671 -16.54 -33.76 -3.25
N GLN A 672 -15.96 -34.50 -4.19
CA GLN A 672 -15.14 -35.68 -3.90
C GLN A 672 -13.70 -35.30 -3.58
N ARG A 673 -13.23 -34.18 -4.14
CA ARG A 673 -11.85 -33.70 -4.05
C ARG A 673 -11.32 -33.57 -2.62
N PRO A 674 -12.05 -33.05 -1.61
CA PRO A 674 -11.52 -32.95 -0.24
C PRO A 674 -11.25 -34.31 0.41
N HIS A 675 -11.94 -35.35 -0.04
CA HIS A 675 -11.84 -36.72 0.48
C HIS A 675 -10.86 -37.59 -0.33
N LEU A 676 -10.29 -37.03 -1.40
CA LEU A 676 -9.37 -37.69 -2.31
C LEU A 676 -8.04 -36.92 -2.32
N ASP A 677 -6.95 -37.56 -1.92
CA ASP A 677 -5.64 -36.88 -1.84
C ASP A 677 -5.12 -36.35 -3.21
N ASP A 678 -5.56 -36.95 -4.33
CA ASP A 678 -5.13 -36.61 -5.70
C ASP A 678 -6.25 -36.91 -6.73
N VAL A 679 -6.12 -37.96 -7.57
CA VAL A 679 -7.02 -38.23 -8.71
C VAL A 679 -7.52 -39.67 -8.70
N TRP A 680 -8.57 -39.92 -9.47
CA TRP A 680 -9.04 -41.28 -9.73
C TRP A 680 -8.24 -41.90 -10.89
N LEU A 681 -7.96 -43.20 -10.78
CA LEU A 681 -7.45 -44.02 -11.86
C LEU A 681 -8.47 -45.13 -12.17
N GLU A 682 -9.04 -45.09 -13.36
CA GLU A 682 -9.86 -46.18 -13.87
C GLU A 682 -8.96 -47.23 -14.52
N LEU A 683 -8.98 -48.45 -13.99
CA LEU A 683 -8.03 -49.50 -14.35
C LEU A 683 -8.42 -50.17 -15.68
N LEU A 684 -7.59 -49.99 -16.70
CA LEU A 684 -7.78 -50.58 -18.03
C LEU A 684 -6.92 -51.85 -18.23
N HIS A 685 -5.82 -51.96 -17.50
CA HIS A 685 -5.00 -53.16 -17.44
C HIS A 685 -4.40 -53.31 -16.04
N THR A 686 -4.41 -54.53 -15.51
CA THR A 686 -3.88 -54.85 -14.19
C THR A 686 -3.05 -56.14 -14.22
N PRO A 687 -2.11 -56.33 -13.27
CA PRO A 687 -1.43 -57.60 -13.10
C PRO A 687 -2.43 -58.72 -12.77
N PRO A 688 -2.09 -60.01 -13.05
CA PRO A 688 -3.00 -61.13 -12.83
C PRO A 688 -3.62 -61.20 -11.42
N ALA A 689 -2.86 -60.81 -10.39
CA ALA A 689 -3.31 -60.78 -9.00
C ALA A 689 -4.44 -59.76 -8.70
N TYR A 690 -4.62 -58.75 -9.54
CA TYR A 690 -5.59 -57.65 -9.37
C TYR A 690 -6.61 -57.61 -10.50
N ARG A 691 -6.82 -58.73 -11.20
CA ARG A 691 -7.77 -58.81 -12.32
C ARG A 691 -9.21 -58.46 -11.93
N ALA A 692 -9.58 -58.67 -10.67
CA ALA A 692 -10.90 -58.30 -10.13
C ALA A 692 -11.17 -56.79 -10.12
N TRP A 693 -10.12 -55.95 -10.17
CA TRP A 693 -10.24 -54.49 -10.14
C TRP A 693 -10.32 -53.86 -11.54
N LEU A 694 -10.26 -54.68 -12.59
CA LEU A 694 -10.36 -54.20 -13.97
C LEU A 694 -11.69 -53.46 -14.19
N GLY A 695 -11.62 -52.23 -14.70
CA GLY A 695 -12.75 -51.33 -14.89
C GLY A 695 -13.21 -50.58 -13.63
N GLN A 696 -12.59 -50.81 -12.48
CA GLN A 696 -12.90 -50.06 -11.26
C GLN A 696 -12.07 -48.76 -11.19
N ARG A 697 -12.64 -47.76 -10.52
CA ARG A 697 -11.93 -46.51 -10.16
C ARG A 697 -11.26 -46.69 -8.81
N VAL A 698 -9.97 -46.44 -8.75
CA VAL A 698 -9.20 -46.46 -7.51
C VAL A 698 -8.49 -45.12 -7.28
N PRO A 699 -8.31 -44.67 -6.02
CA PRO A 699 -7.51 -43.48 -5.74
C PRO A 699 -6.06 -43.69 -6.16
N LEU A 700 -5.51 -42.75 -6.93
CA LEU A 700 -4.10 -42.71 -7.31
C LEU A 700 -3.44 -41.50 -6.66
N ARG A 701 -2.32 -41.72 -5.99
CA ARG A 701 -1.53 -40.67 -5.33
C ARG A 701 -0.04 -40.96 -5.44
N TRP A 702 0.77 -39.90 -5.28
CA TRP A 702 2.21 -40.06 -5.16
C TRP A 702 2.61 -40.70 -3.83
N GLN A 703 3.41 -41.76 -3.89
CA GLN A 703 4.12 -42.29 -2.73
C GLN A 703 5.51 -41.65 -2.70
N GLY A 704 5.82 -40.86 -1.68
CA GLY A 704 7.04 -40.05 -1.68
C GLY A 704 7.68 -39.86 -0.31
N GLU A 705 9.01 -39.98 -0.32
CA GLU A 705 9.95 -39.47 0.67
C GLU A 705 9.85 -37.94 0.78
N THR A 706 10.46 -37.38 1.84
CA THR A 706 10.37 -35.95 2.19
C THR A 706 10.71 -35.01 1.03
N ASP A 707 11.66 -35.37 0.14
CA ASP A 707 12.09 -34.50 -0.96
C ASP A 707 11.11 -34.48 -2.15
N LEU A 708 10.45 -35.60 -2.46
CA LEU A 708 9.40 -35.61 -3.49
C LEU A 708 8.21 -34.73 -3.05
N LYS A 709 7.84 -34.78 -1.77
CA LYS A 709 6.78 -33.94 -1.22
C LYS A 709 7.09 -32.45 -1.37
N LYS A 710 8.33 -32.03 -1.08
CA LYS A 710 8.78 -30.63 -1.31
C LYS A 710 8.66 -30.24 -2.77
N ARG A 711 9.08 -31.12 -3.69
CA ARG A 711 9.04 -30.85 -5.14
C ARG A 711 7.60 -30.73 -5.65
N LEU A 712 6.72 -31.63 -5.22
CA LEU A 712 5.28 -31.58 -5.55
C LEU A 712 4.66 -30.28 -5.02
N GLN A 713 4.91 -29.92 -3.76
CA GLN A 713 4.45 -28.66 -3.18
C GLN A 713 4.92 -27.43 -3.97
N ALA A 714 6.16 -27.44 -4.47
CA ALA A 714 6.72 -26.33 -5.24
C ALA A 714 6.05 -26.13 -6.63
N VAL A 715 5.48 -27.19 -7.21
CA VAL A 715 4.81 -27.15 -8.52
C VAL A 715 3.29 -27.15 -8.44
N THR A 716 2.71 -27.38 -7.25
CA THR A 716 1.29 -27.20 -6.99
C THR A 716 0.93 -25.73 -7.17
N ARG A 717 -0.10 -25.44 -7.98
CA ARG A 717 -0.50 -24.07 -8.32
C ARG A 717 -2.00 -23.88 -8.29
N ASP A 718 -2.42 -22.65 -8.04
CA ASP A 718 -3.79 -22.21 -8.31
C ASP A 718 -3.92 -21.94 -9.82
N ILE A 719 -5.05 -22.31 -10.43
CA ILE A 719 -5.28 -22.10 -11.87
C ILE A 719 -6.36 -21.04 -12.07
N HIS A 720 -6.00 -19.96 -12.76
CA HIS A 720 -6.90 -18.86 -13.15
C HIS A 720 -6.64 -18.45 -14.59
N PHE A 721 -7.69 -18.39 -15.40
CA PHE A 721 -7.56 -17.97 -16.79
C PHE A 721 -7.46 -16.45 -16.90
N SER A 722 -6.57 -15.98 -17.77
CA SER A 722 -6.53 -14.60 -18.21
C SER A 722 -7.60 -14.34 -19.28
N ALA A 723 -7.93 -13.09 -19.55
CA ALA A 723 -8.84 -12.76 -20.67
C ALA A 723 -8.31 -13.28 -22.02
N GLU A 724 -6.98 -13.34 -22.18
CA GLU A 724 -6.32 -13.91 -23.36
C GLU A 724 -6.48 -15.44 -23.44
N ALA A 725 -6.43 -16.13 -22.29
CA ALA A 725 -6.67 -17.57 -22.20
C ALA A 725 -8.15 -17.89 -22.51
N GLU A 726 -9.09 -17.14 -21.93
CA GLU A 726 -10.51 -17.28 -22.26
C GLU A 726 -10.78 -17.06 -23.76
N GLU A 727 -10.20 -16.01 -24.35
CA GLU A 727 -10.36 -15.75 -25.78
C GLU A 727 -9.72 -16.85 -26.63
N SER A 728 -8.53 -17.32 -26.26
CA SER A 728 -7.87 -18.45 -26.93
C SER A 728 -8.73 -19.71 -26.90
N HIS A 729 -9.41 -19.98 -25.78
CA HIS A 729 -10.35 -21.08 -25.69
C HIS A 729 -11.55 -20.89 -26.63
N ARG A 730 -12.12 -19.68 -26.70
CA ARG A 730 -13.20 -19.36 -27.65
C ARG A 730 -12.80 -19.60 -29.11
N GLN A 731 -11.53 -19.37 -29.44
CA GLN A 731 -10.95 -19.60 -30.77
C GLN A 731 -10.63 -21.08 -31.07
N GLY A 732 -10.92 -22.00 -30.14
CA GLY A 732 -10.81 -23.45 -30.35
C GLY A 732 -9.53 -24.09 -29.82
N LEU A 733 -8.69 -23.35 -29.07
CA LEU A 733 -7.54 -23.94 -28.38
C LEU A 733 -7.98 -24.70 -27.13
N ILE A 734 -7.37 -25.86 -26.91
CA ILE A 734 -7.59 -26.64 -25.68
C ILE A 734 -6.90 -25.93 -24.53
N LEU A 735 -7.65 -25.67 -23.47
CA LEU A 735 -7.12 -25.24 -22.18
C LEU A 735 -7.76 -26.11 -21.09
N PRO A 736 -7.13 -26.23 -19.91
CA PRO A 736 -7.64 -27.02 -18.78
C PRO A 736 -8.83 -26.33 -18.09
N THR A 737 -9.93 -26.12 -18.82
CA THR A 737 -11.10 -25.35 -18.36
C THR A 737 -11.76 -25.95 -17.13
N ARG A 738 -11.70 -27.27 -16.98
CA ARG A 738 -12.20 -27.99 -15.80
C ARG A 738 -11.47 -27.59 -14.51
N LEU A 739 -10.21 -27.17 -14.63
CA LEU A 739 -9.36 -26.70 -13.53
C LEU A 739 -9.39 -25.18 -13.35
N ASN A 740 -10.09 -24.42 -14.22
CA ASN A 740 -10.15 -22.97 -14.05
C ASN A 740 -10.83 -22.63 -12.72
N HIS A 741 -10.17 -21.79 -11.92
CA HIS A 741 -10.49 -21.45 -10.54
C HIS A 741 -10.28 -22.56 -9.50
N TRP A 742 -9.64 -23.68 -9.85
CA TRP A 742 -9.18 -24.65 -8.85
C TRP A 742 -7.95 -24.13 -8.12
N ARG A 743 -7.90 -24.45 -6.83
CA ARG A 743 -6.79 -24.13 -5.94
C ARG A 743 -5.96 -25.33 -5.59
N LEU A 744 -4.67 -25.12 -5.34
CA LEU A 744 -3.70 -26.15 -4.98
C LEU A 744 -3.75 -27.35 -5.95
N VAL A 745 -3.86 -27.06 -7.26
CA VAL A 745 -3.90 -28.09 -8.30
C VAL A 745 -2.58 -28.86 -8.28
N THR A 746 -2.65 -30.14 -7.96
CA THR A 746 -1.47 -31.01 -7.92
C THR A 746 -1.01 -31.37 -9.34
N PRO A 747 0.22 -31.88 -9.51
CA PRO A 747 0.66 -32.37 -10.80
C PRO A 747 -0.27 -33.45 -11.40
N LEU A 748 -0.85 -34.34 -10.59
CA LEU A 748 -1.78 -35.35 -11.09
C LEU A 748 -3.11 -34.74 -11.52
N GLU A 749 -3.65 -33.80 -10.74
CA GLU A 749 -4.87 -33.07 -11.10
C GLU A 749 -4.67 -32.27 -12.38
N SER A 750 -3.51 -31.63 -12.56
CA SER A 750 -3.18 -30.88 -13.78
C SER A 750 -3.12 -31.76 -15.02
N LEU A 751 -2.66 -33.01 -14.89
CA LEU A 751 -2.73 -34.01 -15.95
C LEU A 751 -4.17 -34.45 -16.19
N ALA A 752 -4.88 -34.91 -15.15
CA ALA A 752 -6.24 -35.42 -15.30
C ALA A 752 -7.21 -34.38 -15.87
N GLY A 753 -7.06 -33.11 -15.50
CA GLY A 753 -7.89 -31.98 -15.94
C GLY A 753 -7.36 -31.21 -17.15
N ALA A 754 -6.31 -31.68 -17.82
CA ALA A 754 -5.68 -30.98 -18.94
C ALA A 754 -6.62 -30.76 -20.13
N HIS A 755 -7.52 -31.72 -20.37
CA HIS A 755 -8.48 -31.72 -21.47
C HIS A 755 -9.93 -31.48 -20.99
N PRO A 756 -10.87 -31.15 -21.89
CA PRO A 756 -12.28 -30.94 -21.53
C PRO A 756 -13.01 -32.18 -21.01
N ILE A 757 -12.49 -33.38 -21.29
CA ILE A 757 -13.02 -34.67 -20.83
C ILE A 757 -11.90 -35.56 -20.27
N ASP A 758 -12.25 -36.61 -19.54
CA ASP A 758 -11.30 -37.61 -19.07
C ASP A 758 -10.91 -38.55 -20.23
N ASP A 759 -9.83 -38.20 -20.94
CA ASP A 759 -9.32 -38.96 -22.09
C ASP A 759 -7.82 -39.30 -21.98
N ILE A 760 -7.19 -39.00 -20.85
CA ILE A 760 -5.75 -39.22 -20.64
C ILE A 760 -5.49 -40.62 -20.09
N LEU A 761 -4.77 -41.41 -20.88
CA LEU A 761 -4.32 -42.75 -20.50
C LEU A 761 -2.87 -42.71 -20.02
N VAL A 762 -2.61 -43.37 -18.90
CA VAL A 762 -1.28 -43.47 -18.29
C VAL A 762 -0.90 -44.91 -18.04
N LYS A 763 0.41 -45.16 -18.12
CA LYS A 763 1.02 -46.36 -17.55
C LYS A 763 1.73 -45.99 -16.25
N LEU A 764 1.60 -46.82 -15.22
CA LEU A 764 2.34 -46.61 -13.99
C LEU A 764 3.70 -47.32 -14.08
N PRO A 765 4.82 -46.62 -13.84
CA PRO A 765 6.13 -47.26 -13.75
C PRO A 765 6.21 -48.09 -12.45
N GLU A 766 6.87 -49.24 -12.52
CA GLU A 766 7.15 -50.05 -11.33
C GLU A 766 8.25 -49.38 -10.47
N PRO A 767 8.20 -49.52 -9.12
CA PRO A 767 7.23 -50.30 -8.36
C PRO A 767 5.91 -49.55 -8.05
N VAL A 768 4.77 -50.24 -8.18
CA VAL A 768 3.46 -49.74 -7.72
C VAL A 768 3.07 -50.37 -6.37
N VAL A 769 2.81 -49.54 -5.36
CA VAL A 769 2.36 -50.00 -4.03
C VAL A 769 0.85 -49.92 -3.91
N VAL A 770 0.23 -51.07 -3.68
CA VAL A 770 -1.22 -51.19 -3.46
C VAL A 770 -1.51 -51.24 -1.96
N ASN A 771 -2.15 -50.20 -1.43
CA ASN A 771 -2.57 -50.17 -0.02
C ASN A 771 -4.04 -50.60 0.11
N ARG A 772 -4.31 -51.71 0.82
CA ARG A 772 -5.67 -52.24 1.03
C ARG A 772 -6.36 -51.58 2.23
N GLY A 773 -6.41 -50.25 2.26
CA GLY A 773 -7.30 -49.52 3.17
C GLY A 773 -8.76 -49.69 2.73
N LEU A 774 -9.71 -49.67 3.68
CA LEU A 774 -11.16 -49.71 3.41
C LEU A 774 -11.52 -48.72 2.31
N LEU A 775 -11.97 -49.25 1.16
CA LEU A 775 -12.57 -48.44 0.10
C LEU A 775 -13.74 -47.66 0.72
N PRO A 776 -13.84 -46.32 0.55
CA PRO A 776 -15.06 -45.62 0.90
C PRO A 776 -16.19 -46.24 0.09
N HIS A 777 -17.25 -46.68 0.77
CA HIS A 777 -18.41 -47.30 0.14
C HIS A 777 -18.95 -46.41 -0.99
N PRO A 778 -19.42 -46.98 -2.11
CA PRO A 778 -20.12 -46.21 -3.12
C PRO A 778 -21.40 -45.62 -2.50
N PRO A 779 -21.78 -44.37 -2.83
CA PRO A 779 -23.09 -43.85 -2.47
C PRO A 779 -24.16 -44.67 -3.20
N THR A 780 -25.13 -45.18 -2.44
CA THR A 780 -26.40 -45.73 -2.96
C THR A 780 -27.26 -44.64 -3.57
#